data_AF-A0A7V7RLB8-F1
#
_entry.id   AF-A0A7V7RLB8-F1
#
_cell.length_a   1.000
_cell.length_b   1.000
_cell.length_c   1.000
_cell.angle_alpha   90.00
_cell.angle_beta   90.00
_cell.angle_gamma   90.00
#
_symmetry.space_group_name_H-M   'P 1'
#
loop_
_entity.id
_entity.type
_entity.pdbx_description
1 polymer ?
#
loop_
_entity_poly.entity_id
_entity_poly.type
_entity_poly.pdbx_seq_one_letter_code
_entity_poly.pdbx_strand_id
1 'polypeptide(L)'
;MINGDLIINTPNASVVLDPSVTVTGTTIIEDVAASTFTNNGVIGKVRINDSNGTRFINNGTSGLLTIDTIGKVTIGGTIEEVVVTKSTTLNVQGTIKKLAVSHGQVVDISGSGRVLEIPIDSQVAFEGQKELEEIMKSAYALSPEDYTTESYNWLKTALEFPVTSNAEVKAKTEAINQVLSILEFAGQSALDTKKAQAEEMQEADYTSESSNALKSALELPETTNAEVVAKSEAIQEALKGLEFAGQTALNAAKAKAEEKEEADYTSESYNALKSALELTETTNGEVVAKTKAIKEALADLEFAGQIALNTAKVKASKKQEADYTSESYNLLKAALELPETTNAEVVAKAEAIQSALAELVFAGQTALNTAKVKAEEKEEADYTSKSYKALKSALELPETTNAEVIAKTEAIQEALTGLEFAGQTALNTAKAIAEEKQESDYTSESYSPLKAVLELPETTNAEVVAKTEAIQEALAGLEFTGQTALNAAKAKAEEKEEADYTSKSYKALKSALELPETTNGEVVAKTEAIEEALAGLEFAGQTALNAAKVKAEEKEEADYTSESYSPLKSALELPETTNAEVVAKTEAIEEALAGLEFAGQTTLNAAKAKASKKEEADYTSESYSPLKAALALPETTNGEVVAKTEAIQNALANLEFAGQSALNAAKTKADEKQEADYTSVSFNALKSALELTETTNGEVVAKTEAIQSALAGLEFAGQSALKTAKAKAEEKQEADYTSESYSLLKAALELPETTNAEVVAKTEAIEEALVGLEFAGQTALNAAKAKAKEKEEADYTSESYSALKSAMEMSEATNAEMVAKTEAINEALAGLIFADQSGLDSVKSQVDQLIKEHYSQESFNLITNALNLPETTNDEVIAKTQAIQDAINNLKVLVSSVGSSNTIIVGKAGNAPEDVKGSLPAQAQVTLANGLTRILDITSWIDNDHYDPAASGSYMFTAVVAVPADVDLNGNSITIEVVVEEAPIHSSVESQMLTSLDFSTVAGTTAKLDSKPVTVDNFTNNAKSFTIVYGQDRIPVNVSWQLSTDFSRGAAMGSVVESHIQDYYSQKGGSNGLMTRPLYAMGFGDTFSIQSFKSGSISSFSLEGNDWDYFFDQNSGIGKDQDTSKNRSFTVSVGEKISTIQLTGNFTSIDQIITLINSKLSTDGVQATAEKMNAAQFKITSQVPGSDIIIGGNDKDRLF
;
A
#
# COMPACT_ATOMS: atom_id res chain seq x y z
N MET A 1 -175.64 -52.92 155.64
CA MET A 1 -175.22 -51.52 155.41
C MET A 1 -175.05 -50.83 156.76
N ILE A 2 -173.90 -50.23 157.01
CA ILE A 2 -173.62 -49.35 158.16
C ILE A 2 -173.62 -47.92 157.62
N ASN A 3 -174.46 -47.07 158.20
CA ASN A 3 -174.56 -45.67 157.79
C ASN A 3 -173.97 -44.78 158.89
N GLY A 4 -172.68 -44.47 158.77
CA GLY A 4 -171.82 -43.96 159.83
C GLY A 4 -170.46 -44.66 159.88
N ASP A 5 -169.64 -44.29 160.86
CA ASP A 5 -168.28 -44.82 161.07
C ASP A 5 -168.29 -46.22 161.69
N LEU A 6 -167.25 -47.00 161.40
CA LEU A 6 -167.00 -48.35 161.92
C LEU A 6 -165.65 -48.34 162.65
N ILE A 7 -165.68 -48.28 163.98
CA ILE A 7 -164.48 -48.45 164.81
C ILE A 7 -164.27 -49.95 165.06
N ILE A 8 -163.04 -50.40 164.85
CA ILE A 8 -162.59 -51.78 164.98
C ILE A 8 -161.49 -51.80 166.03
N ASN A 9 -161.88 -52.15 167.24
CA ASN A 9 -161.02 -52.35 168.39
C ASN A 9 -161.34 -53.74 168.95
N THR A 10 -160.72 -54.76 168.37
CA THR A 10 -160.97 -56.17 168.66
C THR A 10 -159.64 -56.92 168.82
N PRO A 11 -158.91 -56.69 169.93
CA PRO A 11 -157.60 -57.29 170.15
C PRO A 11 -157.68 -58.83 170.09
N ASN A 12 -156.74 -59.46 169.39
CA ASN A 12 -156.69 -60.91 169.16
C ASN A 12 -157.83 -61.50 168.31
N ALA A 13 -158.69 -60.69 167.68
CA ALA A 13 -159.68 -61.15 166.70
C ALA A 13 -159.38 -60.64 165.27
N SER A 14 -159.66 -61.46 164.26
CA SER A 14 -159.49 -61.10 162.85
C SER A 14 -160.78 -60.56 162.24
N VAL A 15 -160.67 -59.51 161.42
CA VAL A 15 -161.83 -58.94 160.71
C VAL A 15 -161.69 -59.10 159.20
N VAL A 16 -162.75 -59.63 158.58
CA VAL A 16 -162.92 -59.72 157.13
C VAL A 16 -164.31 -59.19 156.79
N LEU A 17 -164.40 -58.28 155.83
CA LEU A 17 -165.68 -57.75 155.34
C LEU A 17 -166.12 -58.54 154.10
N ASP A 18 -167.35 -59.04 154.15
CA ASP A 18 -168.02 -59.75 153.04
C ASP A 18 -168.40 -58.77 151.90
N PRO A 19 -168.48 -59.20 150.63
CA PRO A 19 -168.87 -58.33 149.51
C PRO A 19 -170.24 -57.63 149.65
N SER A 20 -171.17 -58.18 150.44
CA SER A 20 -172.46 -57.55 150.74
C SER A 20 -172.37 -56.41 151.78
N VAL A 21 -171.21 -56.20 152.40
CA VAL A 21 -170.99 -55.12 153.37
C VAL A 21 -170.82 -53.78 152.64
N THR A 22 -171.55 -52.78 153.12
CA THR A 22 -171.36 -51.38 152.75
C THR A 22 -171.25 -50.53 154.02
N VAL A 23 -170.18 -49.75 154.16
CA VAL A 23 -169.93 -48.79 155.24
C VAL A 23 -169.72 -47.41 154.61
N THR A 24 -170.57 -46.44 154.93
CA THR A 24 -170.51 -45.10 154.31
C THR A 24 -169.56 -44.13 155.02
N GLY A 25 -169.30 -44.33 156.31
CA GLY A 25 -168.36 -43.53 157.08
C GLY A 25 -166.91 -44.05 157.05
N THR A 26 -166.13 -43.62 158.02
CA THR A 26 -164.73 -44.03 158.22
C THR A 26 -164.67 -45.42 158.86
N THR A 27 -163.91 -46.35 158.27
CA THR A 27 -163.45 -47.57 158.95
C THR A 27 -162.16 -47.27 159.70
N ILE A 28 -162.20 -47.28 161.02
CA ILE A 28 -161.05 -46.97 161.89
C ILE A 28 -160.59 -48.29 162.53
N ILE A 29 -159.32 -48.65 162.32
CA ILE A 29 -158.70 -49.84 162.89
C ILE A 29 -157.78 -49.39 164.03
N GLU A 30 -158.22 -49.62 165.27
CA GLU A 30 -157.50 -49.26 166.50
C GLU A 30 -156.73 -50.45 167.08
N ASP A 31 -157.30 -51.66 167.04
CA ASP A 31 -156.64 -52.90 167.46
C ASP A 31 -157.33 -54.10 166.78
N VAL A 32 -156.54 -55.06 166.31
CA VAL A 32 -156.97 -56.33 165.69
C VAL A 32 -155.95 -57.43 166.05
N ALA A 33 -156.26 -58.70 165.78
CA ALA A 33 -155.22 -59.72 165.75
C ALA A 33 -154.10 -59.30 164.77
N ALA A 34 -152.86 -59.35 165.24
CA ALA A 34 -151.70 -58.83 164.52
C ALA A 34 -151.66 -59.35 163.06
N SER A 35 -151.48 -58.44 162.11
CA SER A 35 -151.55 -58.73 160.67
C SER A 35 -152.92 -59.21 160.13
N THR A 36 -154.06 -58.76 160.66
CA THR A 36 -155.39 -59.20 160.14
C THR A 36 -156.46 -58.09 159.90
N PHE A 37 -156.55 -57.62 158.66
CA PHE A 37 -157.76 -57.00 158.11
C PHE A 37 -157.89 -57.24 156.59
N THR A 38 -159.09 -57.60 156.11
CA THR A 38 -159.38 -57.73 154.66
C THR A 38 -160.73 -57.13 154.29
N ASN A 39 -160.76 -56.21 153.32
CA ASN A 39 -162.00 -55.70 152.72
C ASN A 39 -162.32 -56.40 151.40
N ASN A 40 -163.49 -57.02 151.29
CA ASN A 40 -164.06 -57.49 150.01
C ASN A 40 -165.35 -56.73 149.62
N GLY A 41 -165.86 -55.84 150.48
CA GLY A 41 -167.06 -55.05 150.27
C GLY A 41 -166.76 -53.59 149.89
N VAL A 42 -167.69 -52.69 150.17
CA VAL A 42 -167.57 -51.25 149.89
C VAL A 42 -167.44 -50.48 151.20
N ILE A 43 -166.28 -49.88 151.44
CA ILE A 43 -166.03 -49.03 152.61
C ILE A 43 -165.65 -47.61 152.21
N GLY A 44 -165.96 -46.64 153.08
CA GLY A 44 -165.53 -45.25 152.96
C GLY A 44 -164.03 -45.08 153.24
N LYS A 45 -163.67 -43.99 153.93
CA LYS A 45 -162.27 -43.72 154.32
C LYS A 45 -161.76 -44.80 155.28
N VAL A 46 -160.45 -45.04 155.29
CA VAL A 46 -159.80 -45.98 156.22
C VAL A 46 -158.73 -45.25 157.04
N ARG A 47 -158.70 -45.47 158.35
CA ARG A 47 -157.63 -45.02 159.25
C ARG A 47 -157.06 -46.21 160.03
N ILE A 48 -155.73 -46.36 160.05
CA ILE A 48 -155.04 -47.37 160.86
C ILE A 48 -154.27 -46.67 161.98
N ASN A 49 -154.63 -46.96 163.23
CA ASN A 49 -154.01 -46.45 164.46
C ASN A 49 -153.45 -47.60 165.35
N ASP A 50 -153.65 -48.85 164.94
CA ASP A 50 -153.12 -50.08 165.54
C ASP A 50 -151.60 -50.01 165.79
N SER A 51 -151.23 -49.90 167.07
CA SER A 51 -149.83 -49.86 167.55
C SER A 51 -149.08 -51.19 167.41
N ASN A 52 -149.82 -52.28 167.20
CA ASN A 52 -149.35 -53.67 167.24
C ASN A 52 -148.96 -54.15 165.83
N GLY A 53 -149.69 -53.65 164.81
CA GLY A 53 -149.37 -53.78 163.40
C GLY A 53 -150.45 -54.47 162.56
N THR A 54 -151.16 -53.69 161.74
CA THR A 54 -152.20 -54.19 160.83
C THR A 54 -151.62 -54.66 159.49
N ARG A 55 -152.19 -55.72 158.93
CA ARG A 55 -152.11 -56.04 157.49
C ARG A 55 -153.45 -55.68 156.87
N PHE A 56 -153.45 -54.69 155.97
CA PHE A 56 -154.66 -54.25 155.28
C PHE A 56 -154.62 -54.73 153.83
N ILE A 57 -155.59 -55.57 153.45
CA ILE A 57 -155.78 -56.03 152.07
C ILE A 57 -157.11 -55.51 151.54
N ASN A 58 -157.07 -54.78 150.42
CA ASN A 58 -158.26 -54.29 149.74
C ASN A 58 -158.52 -55.06 148.44
N ASN A 59 -159.53 -55.94 148.47
CA ASN A 59 -160.08 -56.65 147.30
C ASN A 59 -161.37 -56.00 146.77
N GLY A 60 -162.09 -55.26 147.63
CA GLY A 60 -163.27 -54.48 147.27
C GLY A 60 -162.96 -53.00 147.00
N THR A 61 -163.93 -52.14 147.27
CA THR A 61 -163.78 -50.68 147.12
C THR A 61 -163.48 -50.03 148.47
N SER A 62 -162.47 -49.17 148.52
CA SER A 62 -162.14 -48.35 149.69
C SER A 62 -161.86 -46.90 149.28
N GLY A 63 -162.08 -45.95 150.19
CA GLY A 63 -161.63 -44.58 150.07
C GLY A 63 -160.17 -44.40 150.50
N LEU A 64 -159.77 -43.14 150.74
CA LEU A 64 -158.44 -42.77 151.24
C LEU A 64 -157.97 -43.63 152.42
N LEU A 65 -156.77 -44.21 152.32
CA LEU A 65 -156.09 -44.89 153.43
C LEU A 65 -155.14 -43.92 154.14
N THR A 66 -155.44 -43.62 155.41
CA THR A 66 -154.57 -42.87 156.32
C THR A 66 -153.87 -43.85 157.27
N ILE A 67 -152.53 -43.81 157.29
CA ILE A 67 -151.74 -44.55 158.27
C ILE A 67 -151.27 -43.57 159.34
N ASP A 68 -151.70 -43.84 160.56
CA ASP A 68 -151.59 -43.00 161.75
C ASP A 68 -151.03 -43.82 162.92
N THR A 69 -150.16 -44.77 162.64
CA THR A 69 -149.51 -45.63 163.63
C THR A 69 -148.01 -45.71 163.40
N ILE A 70 -147.25 -45.88 164.47
CA ILE A 70 -145.82 -46.26 164.43
C ILE A 70 -145.64 -47.77 164.24
N GLY A 71 -146.70 -48.55 164.43
CA GLY A 71 -146.73 -49.99 164.14
C GLY A 71 -146.55 -50.25 162.65
N LYS A 72 -145.85 -51.33 162.31
CA LYS A 72 -145.58 -51.72 160.92
C LYS A 72 -146.89 -52.05 160.20
N VAL A 73 -147.12 -51.43 159.05
CA VAL A 73 -148.29 -51.72 158.19
C VAL A 73 -147.85 -52.44 156.92
N THR A 74 -148.56 -53.53 156.58
CA THR A 74 -148.38 -54.24 155.30
C THR A 74 -149.61 -54.02 154.43
N ILE A 75 -149.40 -53.54 153.19
CA ILE A 75 -150.47 -53.12 152.27
C ILE A 75 -150.53 -54.07 151.06
N GLY A 76 -151.71 -54.65 150.84
CA GLY A 76 -152.02 -55.50 149.67
C GLY A 76 -153.27 -55.05 148.92
N GLY A 77 -153.34 -55.39 147.63
CA GLY A 77 -154.37 -54.90 146.70
C GLY A 77 -153.97 -53.59 146.02
N THR A 78 -154.96 -52.87 145.47
CA THR A 78 -154.76 -51.56 144.83
C THR A 78 -155.36 -50.47 145.69
N ILE A 79 -154.61 -49.38 145.90
CA ILE A 79 -155.04 -48.18 146.63
C ILE A 79 -154.64 -46.93 145.84
N GLU A 80 -155.59 -46.00 145.66
CA GLU A 80 -155.39 -44.78 144.89
C GLU A 80 -154.42 -43.81 145.58
N GLU A 81 -154.66 -43.51 146.86
CA GLU A 81 -153.86 -42.58 147.65
C GLU A 81 -153.62 -43.13 149.06
N VAL A 82 -152.36 -43.08 149.51
CA VAL A 82 -151.93 -43.43 150.87
C VAL A 82 -151.24 -42.22 151.50
N VAL A 83 -151.73 -41.80 152.67
CA VAL A 83 -151.14 -40.70 153.44
C VAL A 83 -150.58 -41.24 154.75
N VAL A 84 -149.28 -41.00 154.99
CA VAL A 84 -148.59 -41.37 156.22
C VAL A 84 -148.50 -40.16 157.15
N THR A 85 -149.01 -40.30 158.36
CA THR A 85 -149.17 -39.22 159.35
C THR A 85 -148.34 -39.40 160.64
N LYS A 86 -147.82 -40.61 160.88
CA LYS A 86 -146.76 -40.91 161.85
C LYS A 86 -145.65 -41.69 161.15
N SER A 87 -144.39 -41.46 161.53
CA SER A 87 -143.22 -42.19 161.00
C SER A 87 -143.37 -43.71 161.25
N THR A 88 -143.27 -44.51 160.20
CA THR A 88 -143.47 -45.98 160.24
C THR A 88 -142.83 -46.66 159.03
N THR A 89 -142.61 -47.98 159.12
CA THR A 89 -142.10 -48.81 158.02
C THR A 89 -143.25 -49.31 157.14
N LEU A 90 -143.20 -48.97 155.84
CA LEU A 90 -144.11 -49.53 154.84
C LEU A 90 -143.50 -50.77 154.17
N ASN A 91 -144.26 -51.87 154.17
CA ASN A 91 -144.01 -53.03 153.31
C ASN A 91 -145.07 -53.06 152.21
N VAL A 92 -144.69 -52.65 151.00
CA VAL A 92 -145.61 -52.49 149.86
C VAL A 92 -145.56 -53.74 148.99
N GLN A 93 -146.68 -54.46 148.92
CA GLN A 93 -146.85 -55.66 148.09
C GLN A 93 -147.88 -55.46 146.96
N GLY A 94 -148.66 -54.38 147.03
CA GLY A 94 -149.60 -53.95 146.00
C GLY A 94 -149.07 -52.81 145.12
N THR A 95 -149.99 -52.05 144.52
CA THR A 95 -149.69 -50.79 143.82
C THR A 95 -150.27 -49.62 144.61
N ILE A 96 -149.41 -48.63 144.88
CA ILE A 96 -149.80 -47.31 145.41
C ILE A 96 -149.53 -46.30 144.29
N LYS A 97 -150.57 -45.62 143.79
CA LYS A 97 -150.35 -44.63 142.73
C LYS A 97 -149.63 -43.40 143.28
N LYS A 98 -150.17 -42.83 144.35
CA LYS A 98 -149.65 -41.64 145.02
C LYS A 98 -149.38 -41.90 146.50
N LEU A 99 -148.15 -41.64 146.93
CA LEU A 99 -147.71 -41.72 148.32
C LEU A 99 -147.37 -40.32 148.83
N ALA A 100 -148.03 -39.89 149.91
CA ALA A 100 -147.73 -38.63 150.58
C ALA A 100 -147.26 -38.89 152.02
N VAL A 101 -146.06 -38.40 152.34
CA VAL A 101 -145.50 -38.41 153.69
C VAL A 101 -145.73 -37.05 154.32
N SER A 102 -146.25 -37.02 155.55
CA SER A 102 -146.45 -35.76 156.28
C SER A 102 -145.11 -35.09 156.59
N HIS A 103 -145.04 -33.77 156.41
CA HIS A 103 -143.79 -33.03 156.53
C HIS A 103 -143.14 -33.21 157.92
N GLY A 104 -141.83 -33.47 157.95
CA GLY A 104 -141.10 -33.76 159.18
C GLY A 104 -141.34 -35.16 159.77
N GLN A 105 -141.93 -36.10 159.01
CA GLN A 105 -141.94 -37.54 159.32
C GLN A 105 -141.04 -38.31 158.33
N VAL A 106 -140.49 -39.43 158.76
CA VAL A 106 -139.59 -40.28 157.97
C VAL A 106 -140.27 -41.62 157.65
N VAL A 107 -140.08 -42.11 156.42
CA VAL A 107 -140.68 -43.37 155.94
C VAL A 107 -139.64 -44.14 155.13
N ASP A 108 -139.15 -45.24 155.69
CA ASP A 108 -138.41 -46.25 154.93
C ASP A 108 -139.37 -47.08 154.08
N ILE A 109 -139.10 -47.14 152.78
CA ILE A 109 -139.91 -47.87 151.79
C ILE A 109 -139.23 -49.20 151.47
N SER A 110 -139.97 -50.30 151.61
CA SER A 110 -139.50 -51.65 151.31
C SER A 110 -140.60 -52.51 150.69
N GLY A 111 -140.20 -53.60 150.03
CA GLY A 111 -141.10 -54.54 149.37
C GLY A 111 -140.90 -54.62 147.85
N SER A 112 -141.74 -55.41 147.18
CA SER A 112 -141.69 -55.64 145.73
C SER A 112 -142.80 -54.92 144.93
N GLY A 113 -143.62 -54.12 145.61
CA GLY A 113 -144.63 -53.26 144.99
C GLY A 113 -144.02 -52.04 144.29
N ARG A 114 -144.88 -51.18 143.73
CA ARG A 114 -144.48 -49.94 143.05
C ARG A 114 -145.19 -48.72 143.63
N VAL A 115 -144.43 -47.64 143.74
CA VAL A 115 -144.91 -46.26 143.93
C VAL A 115 -144.68 -45.53 142.60
N LEU A 116 -145.64 -44.73 142.13
CA LEU A 116 -145.56 -44.07 140.82
C LEU A 116 -145.28 -42.57 140.89
N GLU A 117 -145.59 -41.92 142.02
CA GLU A 117 -145.42 -40.48 142.23
C GLU A 117 -144.96 -40.18 143.67
N ILE A 118 -143.91 -39.36 143.80
CA ILE A 118 -143.36 -38.86 145.06
C ILE A 118 -143.16 -37.33 144.91
N PRO A 119 -143.76 -36.46 145.76
CA PRO A 119 -143.64 -35.01 145.64
C PRO A 119 -142.22 -34.47 145.90
N ILE A 120 -141.86 -33.39 145.21
CA ILE A 120 -140.49 -32.84 145.14
C ILE A 120 -139.91 -32.37 146.49
N ASP A 121 -140.74 -31.91 147.43
CA ASP A 121 -140.30 -31.50 148.78
C ASP A 121 -139.98 -32.70 149.72
N SER A 122 -139.90 -33.92 149.20
CA SER A 122 -139.55 -35.14 149.94
C SER A 122 -138.06 -35.45 149.82
N GLN A 123 -137.33 -35.57 150.93
CA GLN A 123 -135.89 -35.87 150.90
C GLN A 123 -135.62 -37.34 150.50
N VAL A 124 -134.88 -37.54 149.41
CA VAL A 124 -134.41 -38.84 148.86
C VAL A 124 -133.01 -38.62 148.25
N ALA A 125 -132.12 -39.62 148.22
CA ALA A 125 -130.69 -39.44 147.88
C ALA A 125 -130.10 -40.52 146.94
N PHE A 126 -129.01 -40.16 146.24
CA PHE A 126 -128.25 -40.99 145.27
C PHE A 126 -126.71 -40.78 145.43
N GLU A 127 -125.88 -41.40 144.58
CA GLU A 127 -124.44 -41.64 144.85
C GLU A 127 -123.52 -41.38 143.62
N GLY A 128 -122.37 -40.72 143.82
CA GLY A 128 -121.24 -40.70 142.85
C GLY A 128 -120.82 -39.35 142.21
N GLN A 129 -121.39 -38.21 142.62
CA GLN A 129 -121.42 -37.00 141.78
C GLN A 129 -120.17 -36.08 141.77
N LYS A 130 -119.20 -36.24 142.70
CA LYS A 130 -118.18 -35.21 142.99
C LYS A 130 -117.00 -35.14 142.01
N GLU A 131 -116.57 -36.26 141.45
CA GLU A 131 -115.27 -36.39 140.76
C GLU A 131 -115.24 -35.66 139.39
N LEU A 132 -116.40 -35.51 138.76
CA LEU A 132 -116.57 -34.83 137.47
C LEU A 132 -116.33 -33.31 137.55
N GLU A 133 -116.51 -32.69 138.73
CA GLU A 133 -116.40 -31.23 138.90
C GLU A 133 -114.95 -30.72 138.83
N GLU A 134 -113.97 -31.53 139.24
CA GLU A 134 -112.56 -31.11 139.29
C GLU A 134 -111.88 -31.15 137.91
N ILE A 135 -112.14 -32.18 137.09
CA ILE A 135 -111.56 -32.33 135.75
C ILE A 135 -112.11 -31.30 134.74
N MET A 136 -113.37 -30.90 134.88
CA MET A 136 -113.93 -29.79 134.09
C MET A 136 -113.14 -28.49 134.31
N LYS A 137 -112.64 -28.25 135.54
CA LYS A 137 -111.99 -26.99 135.94
C LYS A 137 -110.59 -26.83 135.33
N SER A 138 -109.81 -27.90 135.16
CA SER A 138 -108.50 -27.83 134.52
C SER A 138 -108.61 -27.61 133.02
N ALA A 139 -109.56 -28.27 132.36
CA ALA A 139 -109.78 -28.14 130.92
C ALA A 139 -110.19 -26.72 130.47
N TYR A 140 -110.98 -26.00 131.29
CA TYR A 140 -111.33 -24.60 131.01
C TYR A 140 -110.21 -23.57 131.28
N ALA A 141 -109.05 -23.98 131.79
CA ALA A 141 -107.95 -23.08 132.13
C ALA A 141 -106.92 -22.89 130.99
N LEU A 142 -107.07 -23.61 129.88
CA LEU A 142 -106.17 -23.53 128.72
C LEU A 142 -106.56 -22.40 127.76
N SER A 143 -105.58 -21.94 126.98
CA SER A 143 -105.74 -20.88 125.98
C SER A 143 -105.88 -21.48 124.57
N PRO A 144 -106.84 -21.03 123.73
CA PRO A 144 -106.95 -21.50 122.35
C PRO A 144 -105.80 -21.08 121.43
N GLU A 145 -105.03 -20.06 121.80
CA GLU A 145 -104.04 -19.40 120.92
C GLU A 145 -102.64 -20.03 121.02
N ASP A 146 -102.35 -20.77 122.10
CA ASP A 146 -101.06 -21.46 122.28
C ASP A 146 -100.99 -22.79 121.49
N TYR A 147 -102.14 -23.36 121.15
CA TYR A 147 -102.28 -24.70 120.56
C TYR A 147 -102.86 -24.67 119.14
N THR A 148 -102.68 -25.77 118.39
CA THR A 148 -103.28 -25.92 117.07
C THR A 148 -104.81 -25.92 117.15
N THR A 149 -105.47 -25.18 116.25
CA THR A 149 -106.93 -25.00 116.24
C THR A 149 -107.70 -26.32 116.16
N GLU A 150 -107.11 -27.35 115.55
CA GLU A 150 -107.70 -28.69 115.48
C GLU A 150 -107.64 -29.41 116.84
N SER A 151 -106.46 -29.48 117.48
CA SER A 151 -106.30 -30.16 118.78
C SER A 151 -107.11 -29.50 119.90
N TYR A 152 -107.20 -28.17 119.92
CA TYR A 152 -108.01 -27.44 120.91
C TYR A 152 -109.53 -27.64 120.72
N ASN A 153 -110.01 -27.81 119.48
CA ASN A 153 -111.45 -28.03 119.23
C ASN A 153 -111.94 -29.37 119.78
N TRP A 154 -111.11 -30.41 119.79
CA TRP A 154 -111.46 -31.69 120.40
C TRP A 154 -111.78 -31.55 121.90
N LEU A 155 -111.04 -30.68 122.62
CA LEU A 155 -111.20 -30.51 124.06
C LEU A 155 -112.54 -29.89 124.41
N LYS A 156 -112.95 -28.89 123.62
CA LYS A 156 -114.25 -28.25 123.73
C LYS A 156 -115.39 -29.25 123.63
N THR A 157 -115.33 -30.18 122.67
CA THR A 157 -116.38 -31.19 122.45
C THR A 157 -116.58 -32.12 123.66
N ALA A 158 -115.52 -32.47 124.38
CA ALA A 158 -115.62 -33.34 125.56
C ALA A 158 -116.37 -32.67 126.75
N LEU A 159 -116.37 -31.34 126.82
CA LEU A 159 -116.91 -30.58 127.96
C LEU A 159 -118.43 -30.39 127.93
N GLU A 160 -119.10 -30.64 126.80
CA GLU A 160 -120.52 -30.26 126.59
C GLU A 160 -121.55 -31.37 126.91
N PHE A 161 -121.12 -32.56 127.38
CA PHE A 161 -121.97 -33.75 127.60
C PHE A 161 -122.91 -33.68 128.85
N PRO A 162 -124.15 -34.24 128.84
CA PRO A 162 -125.11 -34.22 129.96
C PRO A 162 -125.18 -35.52 130.80
N VAL A 163 -125.87 -35.51 131.95
CA VAL A 163 -126.01 -36.65 132.89
C VAL A 163 -127.39 -36.68 133.61
N THR A 164 -127.95 -37.87 133.88
CA THR A 164 -129.20 -38.06 134.64
C THR A 164 -129.19 -39.23 135.65
N SER A 165 -128.16 -40.08 135.60
CA SER A 165 -128.02 -41.29 136.42
C SER A 165 -126.56 -41.55 136.81
N ASN A 166 -126.33 -42.36 137.85
CA ASN A 166 -124.97 -42.66 138.37
C ASN A 166 -124.02 -43.21 137.27
N ALA A 167 -124.54 -43.86 136.24
CA ALA A 167 -123.75 -44.43 135.14
C ALA A 167 -123.19 -43.36 134.18
N GLU A 168 -123.95 -42.29 133.95
CA GLU A 168 -123.59 -41.26 132.95
C GLU A 168 -122.52 -40.29 133.48
N VAL A 169 -122.52 -40.04 134.80
CA VAL A 169 -121.51 -39.20 135.48
C VAL A 169 -120.08 -39.68 135.19
N LYS A 170 -119.85 -41.00 135.19
CA LYS A 170 -118.52 -41.56 134.93
C LYS A 170 -118.05 -41.34 133.48
N ALA A 171 -118.95 -41.48 132.51
CA ALA A 171 -118.58 -41.47 131.09
C ALA A 171 -117.99 -40.13 130.63
N LYS A 172 -118.48 -39.01 131.18
CA LYS A 172 -118.00 -37.67 130.82
C LYS A 172 -116.57 -37.40 131.32
N THR A 173 -116.23 -37.86 132.53
CA THR A 173 -114.92 -37.65 133.15
C THR A 173 -113.78 -38.25 132.32
N GLU A 174 -114.01 -39.45 131.77
CA GLU A 174 -113.03 -40.18 130.95
C GLU A 174 -112.66 -39.43 129.65
N ALA A 175 -113.67 -38.82 128.99
CA ALA A 175 -113.51 -38.16 127.69
C ALA A 175 -112.66 -36.88 127.74
N ILE A 176 -112.78 -36.09 128.81
CA ILE A 176 -112.05 -34.81 128.95
C ILE A 176 -110.55 -35.07 129.11
N ASN A 177 -110.18 -36.06 129.93
CA ASN A 177 -108.78 -36.42 130.16
C ASN A 177 -108.06 -36.87 128.88
N GLN A 178 -108.73 -37.64 128.02
CA GLN A 178 -108.12 -38.22 126.83
C GLN A 178 -107.70 -37.17 125.79
N VAL A 179 -108.37 -36.02 125.74
CA VAL A 179 -108.00 -34.93 124.84
C VAL A 179 -106.87 -34.06 125.40
N LEU A 180 -106.84 -33.84 126.72
CA LEU A 180 -105.77 -33.06 127.37
C LEU A 180 -104.36 -33.63 127.10
N SER A 181 -104.24 -34.92 126.81
CA SER A 181 -102.98 -35.58 126.46
C SER A 181 -102.52 -35.44 125.00
N ILE A 182 -103.28 -34.77 124.12
CA ILE A 182 -102.98 -34.69 122.67
C ILE A 182 -103.05 -33.27 122.08
N LEU A 183 -102.75 -32.25 122.91
CA LEU A 183 -102.62 -30.86 122.49
C LEU A 183 -101.22 -30.56 121.93
N GLU A 184 -101.14 -29.77 120.86
CA GLU A 184 -99.92 -29.49 120.10
C GLU A 184 -99.68 -27.97 119.98
N PHE A 185 -98.44 -27.50 120.22
CA PHE A 185 -98.09 -26.07 120.13
C PHE A 185 -97.99 -25.57 118.69
N ALA A 186 -98.51 -24.35 118.43
CA ALA A 186 -98.63 -23.81 117.08
C ALA A 186 -97.30 -23.58 116.32
N GLY A 187 -96.17 -23.38 117.01
CA GLY A 187 -94.88 -23.05 116.40
C GLY A 187 -94.02 -24.23 115.93
N GLN A 188 -94.34 -25.47 116.31
CA GLN A 188 -93.41 -26.60 116.25
C GLN A 188 -92.83 -26.89 114.85
N SER A 189 -93.69 -26.90 113.82
CA SER A 189 -93.29 -27.21 112.43
C SER A 189 -92.22 -26.25 111.87
N ALA A 190 -92.21 -24.98 112.31
CA ALA A 190 -91.21 -24.01 111.88
C ALA A 190 -89.83 -24.28 112.50
N LEU A 191 -89.78 -24.77 113.75
CA LEU A 191 -88.55 -25.14 114.43
C LEU A 191 -87.92 -26.39 113.80
N ASP A 192 -88.70 -27.44 113.56
CA ASP A 192 -88.15 -28.70 113.07
C ASP A 192 -87.61 -28.57 111.63
N THR A 193 -88.21 -27.68 110.83
CA THR A 193 -87.65 -27.26 109.53
C THR A 193 -86.25 -26.63 109.65
N LYS A 194 -85.98 -25.89 110.74
CA LYS A 194 -84.67 -25.24 110.97
C LYS A 194 -83.62 -26.18 111.54
N LYS A 195 -84.01 -27.15 112.37
CA LYS A 195 -83.12 -28.25 112.80
C LYS A 195 -82.59 -29.03 111.60
N ALA A 196 -83.47 -29.41 110.66
CA ALA A 196 -83.07 -30.12 109.44
C ALA A 196 -82.08 -29.32 108.57
N GLN A 197 -82.28 -28.00 108.42
CA GLN A 197 -81.33 -27.14 107.70
C GLN A 197 -79.94 -27.05 108.37
N ALA A 198 -79.86 -27.26 109.69
CA ALA A 198 -78.59 -27.31 110.43
C ALA A 198 -77.87 -28.67 110.31
N GLU A 199 -78.63 -29.76 110.20
CA GLU A 199 -78.08 -31.12 110.05
C GLU A 199 -77.39 -31.37 108.69
N GLU A 200 -77.70 -30.57 107.66
CA GLU A 200 -77.03 -30.62 106.35
C GLU A 200 -75.61 -30.00 106.36
N MET A 201 -75.22 -29.27 107.41
CA MET A 201 -73.95 -28.51 107.46
C MET A 201 -72.81 -29.33 108.06
N GLN A 202 -71.72 -29.54 107.30
CA GLN A 202 -70.53 -30.25 107.79
C GLN A 202 -69.56 -29.31 108.50
N GLU A 203 -69.32 -29.55 109.80
CA GLU A 203 -68.41 -28.79 110.68
C GLU A 203 -66.98 -28.63 110.12
N ALA A 204 -66.53 -29.53 109.24
CA ALA A 204 -65.19 -29.52 108.65
C ALA A 204 -65.01 -28.56 107.46
N ASP A 205 -66.10 -28.10 106.82
CA ASP A 205 -66.01 -27.13 105.71
C ASP A 205 -65.92 -25.68 106.18
N TYR A 206 -66.37 -25.42 107.40
CA TYR A 206 -66.54 -24.07 107.96
C TYR A 206 -65.52 -23.74 109.05
N THR A 207 -65.41 -22.46 109.40
CA THR A 207 -64.58 -22.00 110.52
C THR A 207 -65.11 -22.55 111.85
N SER A 208 -64.20 -22.92 112.75
CA SER A 208 -64.56 -23.50 114.05
C SER A 208 -65.38 -22.53 114.91
N GLU A 209 -65.26 -21.23 114.70
CA GLU A 209 -66.05 -20.21 115.39
C GLU A 209 -67.51 -20.19 114.91
N SER A 210 -67.73 -20.19 113.59
CA SER A 210 -69.09 -20.19 113.02
C SER A 210 -69.85 -21.50 113.27
N SER A 211 -69.17 -22.66 113.16
CA SER A 211 -69.77 -23.97 113.48
C SER A 211 -70.22 -24.07 114.95
N ASN A 212 -69.45 -23.50 115.90
CA ASN A 212 -69.84 -23.49 117.32
C ASN A 212 -71.04 -22.57 117.60
N ALA A 213 -71.25 -21.52 116.81
CA ALA A 213 -72.44 -20.68 116.93
C ALA A 213 -73.72 -21.46 116.54
N LEU A 214 -73.69 -22.22 115.44
CA LEU A 214 -74.81 -23.07 115.00
C LEU A 214 -75.13 -24.15 116.03
N LYS A 215 -74.10 -24.80 116.57
CA LYS A 215 -74.22 -25.79 117.65
C LYS A 215 -74.90 -25.21 118.90
N SER A 216 -74.51 -23.99 119.30
CA SER A 216 -75.09 -23.31 120.48
C SER A 216 -76.58 -23.00 120.30
N ALA A 217 -77.02 -22.66 119.09
CA ALA A 217 -78.44 -22.38 118.80
C ALA A 217 -79.33 -23.63 118.88
N LEU A 218 -78.79 -24.81 118.57
CA LEU A 218 -79.50 -26.09 118.63
C LEU A 218 -79.79 -26.58 120.07
N GLU A 219 -79.17 -25.99 121.10
CA GLU A 219 -79.26 -26.45 122.50
C GLU A 219 -80.33 -25.74 123.36
N LEU A 220 -81.06 -24.76 122.80
CA LEU A 220 -82.12 -24.01 123.50
C LEU A 220 -83.36 -24.86 123.90
N PRO A 221 -84.19 -24.44 124.89
CA PRO A 221 -85.37 -25.19 125.35
C PRO A 221 -86.57 -25.12 124.39
N GLU A 222 -87.55 -26.02 124.61
CA GLU A 222 -88.73 -26.23 123.75
C GLU A 222 -90.00 -26.59 124.57
N THR A 223 -90.19 -26.02 125.78
CA THR A 223 -91.28 -26.45 126.70
C THR A 223 -92.58 -25.64 126.57
N THR A 224 -92.52 -24.51 125.88
CA THR A 224 -93.65 -23.62 125.59
C THR A 224 -93.60 -23.15 124.14
N ASN A 225 -94.75 -22.77 123.59
CA ASN A 225 -94.86 -22.26 122.20
C ASN A 225 -93.90 -21.08 121.91
N ALA A 226 -93.64 -20.22 122.90
CA ALA A 226 -92.72 -19.08 122.78
C ALA A 226 -91.24 -19.51 122.68
N GLU A 227 -90.81 -20.53 123.45
CA GLU A 227 -89.44 -21.06 123.39
C GLU A 227 -89.16 -21.74 122.05
N VAL A 228 -90.14 -22.51 121.55
CA VAL A 228 -90.09 -23.19 120.24
C VAL A 228 -89.84 -22.19 119.10
N VAL A 229 -90.52 -21.04 119.11
CA VAL A 229 -90.29 -19.97 118.12
C VAL A 229 -88.90 -19.35 118.27
N ALA A 230 -88.51 -18.95 119.49
CA ALA A 230 -87.22 -18.30 119.73
C ALA A 230 -86.02 -19.19 119.33
N LYS A 231 -86.12 -20.51 119.52
CA LYS A 231 -85.10 -21.47 119.07
C LYS A 231 -85.01 -21.55 117.53
N SER A 232 -86.14 -21.49 116.83
CA SER A 232 -86.18 -21.52 115.36
C SER A 232 -85.44 -20.32 114.76
N GLU A 233 -85.66 -19.13 115.33
CA GLU A 233 -84.97 -17.90 114.92
C GLU A 233 -83.46 -17.96 115.20
N ALA A 234 -83.05 -18.47 116.37
CA ALA A 234 -81.64 -18.61 116.72
C ALA A 234 -80.87 -19.54 115.76
N ILE A 235 -81.45 -20.69 115.41
CA ILE A 235 -80.84 -21.62 114.44
C ILE A 235 -80.76 -20.97 113.05
N GLN A 236 -81.79 -20.23 112.64
CA GLN A 236 -81.78 -19.51 111.36
C GLN A 236 -80.70 -18.42 111.28
N GLU A 237 -80.40 -17.70 112.36
CA GLU A 237 -79.35 -16.69 112.33
C GLU A 237 -77.95 -17.32 112.28
N ALA A 238 -77.71 -18.35 113.08
CA ALA A 238 -76.43 -19.04 113.08
C ALA A 238 -76.13 -19.74 111.74
N LEU A 239 -77.15 -20.25 111.04
CA LEU A 239 -77.03 -20.77 109.66
C LEU A 239 -76.54 -19.73 108.64
N LYS A 240 -76.78 -18.42 108.85
CA LYS A 240 -76.25 -17.36 107.99
C LYS A 240 -74.78 -17.02 108.28
N GLY A 241 -74.30 -17.37 109.49
CA GLY A 241 -72.99 -16.97 110.00
C GLY A 241 -71.84 -17.90 109.60
N LEU A 242 -72.08 -18.91 108.79
CA LEU A 242 -71.09 -19.91 108.37
C LEU A 242 -70.08 -19.33 107.34
N GLU A 243 -68.80 -19.50 107.61
CA GLU A 243 -67.68 -19.04 106.75
C GLU A 243 -66.76 -20.22 106.40
N PHE A 244 -66.33 -20.35 105.14
CA PHE A 244 -65.46 -21.46 104.71
C PHE A 244 -64.03 -21.36 105.24
N ALA A 245 -63.48 -22.51 105.69
CA ALA A 245 -62.15 -22.57 106.32
C ALA A 245 -60.98 -22.08 105.43
N GLY A 246 -61.11 -22.14 104.10
CA GLY A 246 -60.08 -21.69 103.16
C GLY A 246 -59.98 -20.17 102.91
N GLN A 247 -60.96 -19.37 103.33
CA GLN A 247 -61.17 -18.03 102.76
C GLN A 247 -59.98 -17.07 102.97
N THR A 248 -59.33 -17.10 104.13
CA THR A 248 -58.15 -16.27 104.44
C THR A 248 -56.99 -16.50 103.47
N ALA A 249 -56.77 -17.75 103.04
CA ALA A 249 -55.70 -18.09 102.11
C ALA A 249 -55.98 -17.61 100.68
N LEU A 250 -57.25 -17.53 100.29
CA LEU A 250 -57.71 -17.00 99.01
C LEU A 250 -57.59 -15.47 98.96
N ASN A 251 -58.03 -14.78 100.00
CA ASN A 251 -57.94 -13.32 100.09
C ASN A 251 -56.47 -12.85 100.01
N ALA A 252 -55.55 -13.56 100.66
CA ALA A 252 -54.11 -13.29 100.56
C ALA A 252 -53.49 -13.62 99.17
N ALA A 253 -54.12 -14.47 98.36
CA ALA A 253 -53.71 -14.72 96.98
C ALA A 253 -54.23 -13.62 96.04
N LYS A 254 -55.49 -13.19 96.21
CA LYS A 254 -56.10 -12.07 95.47
C LYS A 254 -55.31 -10.77 95.65
N ALA A 255 -54.97 -10.39 96.88
CA ALA A 255 -54.17 -9.19 97.16
C ALA A 255 -52.82 -9.17 96.40
N LYS A 256 -52.14 -10.32 96.27
CA LYS A 256 -50.88 -10.42 95.50
C LYS A 256 -51.07 -10.35 93.98
N ALA A 257 -52.28 -10.58 93.48
CA ALA A 257 -52.65 -10.36 92.10
C ALA A 257 -53.04 -8.90 91.83
N GLU A 258 -53.61 -8.21 92.83
CA GLU A 258 -53.88 -6.77 92.79
C GLU A 258 -52.57 -5.93 92.80
N GLU A 259 -51.47 -6.47 93.31
CA GLU A 259 -50.10 -5.93 93.20
C GLU A 259 -49.47 -6.05 91.77
N LYS A 260 -50.26 -6.32 90.72
CA LYS A 260 -49.76 -6.55 89.35
C LYS A 260 -50.49 -5.65 88.35
N GLU A 261 -49.73 -4.97 87.49
CA GLU A 261 -50.29 -4.11 86.43
C GLU A 261 -50.26 -4.83 85.07
N GLU A 262 -51.39 -4.81 84.34
CA GLU A 262 -51.55 -5.48 83.04
C GLU A 262 -50.51 -5.03 81.99
N ALA A 263 -50.05 -3.78 82.07
CA ALA A 263 -49.09 -3.21 81.13
C ALA A 263 -47.64 -3.72 81.30
N ASP A 264 -47.31 -4.31 82.45
CA ASP A 264 -45.97 -4.82 82.72
C ASP A 264 -45.73 -6.23 82.18
N TYR A 265 -46.80 -6.99 81.92
CA TYR A 265 -46.75 -8.42 81.64
C TYR A 265 -47.27 -8.76 80.24
N THR A 266 -46.90 -9.93 79.71
CA THR A 266 -47.44 -10.42 78.44
C THR A 266 -48.93 -10.67 78.58
N SER A 267 -49.71 -10.25 77.58
CA SER A 267 -51.17 -10.37 77.63
C SER A 267 -51.65 -11.82 77.78
N GLU A 268 -50.84 -12.81 77.39
CA GLU A 268 -51.14 -14.23 77.60
C GLU A 268 -51.00 -14.62 79.09
N SER A 269 -49.86 -14.31 79.73
CA SER A 269 -49.65 -14.63 81.15
C SER A 269 -50.58 -13.84 82.08
N TYR A 270 -50.83 -12.57 81.79
CA TYR A 270 -51.76 -11.75 82.59
C TYR A 270 -53.23 -12.19 82.43
N ASN A 271 -53.66 -12.64 81.24
CA ASN A 271 -55.00 -13.23 81.08
C ASN A 271 -55.14 -14.56 81.84
N ALA A 272 -54.07 -15.37 81.98
CA ALA A 272 -54.11 -16.56 82.82
C ALA A 272 -54.38 -16.22 84.30
N LEU A 273 -53.74 -15.15 84.81
CA LEU A 273 -53.99 -14.63 86.17
C LEU A 273 -55.44 -14.12 86.32
N LYS A 274 -55.95 -13.42 85.31
CA LYS A 274 -57.34 -12.95 85.26
C LYS A 274 -58.34 -14.10 85.29
N SER A 275 -58.16 -15.14 84.48
CA SER A 275 -59.02 -16.32 84.51
C SER A 275 -58.93 -17.11 85.82
N ALA A 276 -57.78 -17.13 86.49
CA ALA A 276 -57.66 -17.69 87.84
C ALA A 276 -58.45 -16.88 88.89
N LEU A 277 -58.54 -15.55 88.74
CA LEU A 277 -59.38 -14.67 89.56
C LEU A 277 -60.88 -14.81 89.28
N GLU A 278 -61.29 -15.42 88.16
CA GLU A 278 -62.70 -15.58 87.73
C GLU A 278 -63.37 -16.90 88.18
N LEU A 279 -62.62 -17.85 88.75
CA LEU A 279 -63.15 -19.14 89.24
C LEU A 279 -64.22 -18.99 90.36
N THR A 280 -65.04 -20.01 90.58
CA THR A 280 -66.10 -20.02 91.62
C THR A 280 -65.54 -20.14 93.05
N GLU A 281 -66.37 -19.78 94.04
CA GLU A 281 -66.04 -19.74 95.48
C GLU A 281 -67.21 -20.25 96.35
N THR A 282 -68.10 -21.09 95.80
CA THR A 282 -69.35 -21.51 96.47
C THR A 282 -69.19 -22.65 97.47
N THR A 283 -68.01 -23.25 97.56
CA THR A 283 -67.66 -24.33 98.49
C THR A 283 -66.21 -24.17 98.96
N ASN A 284 -65.88 -24.70 100.13
CA ASN A 284 -64.52 -24.70 100.68
C ASN A 284 -63.49 -25.33 99.73
N GLY A 285 -63.88 -26.36 98.97
CA GLY A 285 -63.04 -27.00 97.94
C GLY A 285 -62.72 -26.07 96.75
N GLU A 286 -63.70 -25.30 96.28
CA GLU A 286 -63.50 -24.30 95.22
C GLU A 286 -62.60 -23.15 95.69
N VAL A 287 -62.79 -22.67 96.93
CA VAL A 287 -61.95 -21.64 97.55
C VAL A 287 -60.47 -22.06 97.57
N VAL A 288 -60.18 -23.32 97.91
CA VAL A 288 -58.82 -23.88 97.86
C VAL A 288 -58.31 -24.03 96.42
N ALA A 289 -59.13 -24.52 95.50
CA ALA A 289 -58.75 -24.67 94.08
C ALA A 289 -58.40 -23.32 93.42
N LYS A 290 -59.21 -22.29 93.67
CA LYS A 290 -58.97 -20.92 93.22
C LYS A 290 -57.71 -20.31 93.83
N THR A 291 -57.48 -20.56 95.12
CA THR A 291 -56.25 -20.15 95.82
C THR A 291 -54.99 -20.74 95.16
N LYS A 292 -55.08 -21.98 94.67
CA LYS A 292 -53.99 -22.64 93.94
C LYS A 292 -53.78 -21.99 92.57
N ALA A 293 -54.84 -21.85 91.77
CA ALA A 293 -54.78 -21.28 90.42
C ALA A 293 -54.18 -19.86 90.40
N ILE A 294 -54.57 -18.98 91.32
CA ILE A 294 -54.04 -17.61 91.41
C ILE A 294 -52.54 -17.62 91.73
N LYS A 295 -52.07 -18.55 92.58
CA LYS A 295 -50.65 -18.66 92.94
C LYS A 295 -49.78 -19.22 91.82
N GLU A 296 -50.33 -20.12 91.00
CA GLU A 296 -49.63 -20.66 89.83
C GLU A 296 -49.54 -19.58 88.74
N ALA A 297 -50.66 -18.94 88.39
CA ALA A 297 -50.64 -17.84 87.42
C ALA A 297 -49.80 -16.62 87.85
N LEU A 298 -49.64 -16.37 89.16
CA LEU A 298 -48.70 -15.36 89.70
C LEU A 298 -47.22 -15.73 89.54
N ALA A 299 -46.90 -17.02 89.42
CA ALA A 299 -45.52 -17.49 89.19
C ALA A 299 -45.15 -17.48 87.70
N ASP A 300 -46.15 -17.66 86.81
CA ASP A 300 -45.98 -17.77 85.36
C ASP A 300 -46.08 -16.42 84.61
N LEU A 301 -46.04 -15.28 85.33
CA LEU A 301 -46.04 -13.93 84.75
C LEU A 301 -44.72 -13.60 84.05
N GLU A 302 -44.76 -13.32 82.74
CA GLU A 302 -43.62 -12.90 81.92
C GLU A 302 -43.71 -11.39 81.60
N PHE A 303 -42.60 -10.64 81.70
CA PHE A 303 -42.59 -9.19 81.37
C PHE A 303 -42.80 -8.93 79.87
N ALA A 304 -43.58 -7.90 79.53
CA ALA A 304 -43.95 -7.56 78.15
C ALA A 304 -42.72 -7.30 77.23
N GLY A 305 -41.65 -6.70 77.77
CA GLY A 305 -40.42 -6.44 77.02
C GLY A 305 -39.55 -7.67 76.71
N GLN A 306 -39.84 -8.85 77.27
CA GLN A 306 -38.91 -9.99 77.28
C GLN A 306 -38.56 -10.51 75.88
N ILE A 307 -39.52 -10.49 74.94
CA ILE A 307 -39.31 -10.90 73.54
C ILE A 307 -38.30 -9.98 72.83
N ALA A 308 -38.38 -8.67 73.07
CA ALA A 308 -37.46 -7.69 72.51
C ALA A 308 -36.04 -7.87 73.08
N LEU A 309 -35.94 -8.07 74.40
CA LEU A 309 -34.65 -8.32 75.07
C LEU A 309 -34.00 -9.62 74.59
N ASN A 310 -34.76 -10.71 74.50
CA ASN A 310 -34.27 -11.99 73.98
C ASN A 310 -33.79 -11.85 72.54
N THR A 311 -34.52 -11.10 71.70
CA THR A 311 -34.12 -10.81 70.32
C THR A 311 -32.83 -9.97 70.25
N ALA A 312 -32.68 -8.97 71.12
CA ALA A 312 -31.46 -8.16 71.20
C ALA A 312 -30.24 -8.99 71.65
N LYS A 313 -30.39 -9.82 72.69
CA LYS A 313 -29.37 -10.78 73.16
C LYS A 313 -28.93 -11.75 72.05
N VAL A 314 -29.86 -12.26 71.23
CA VAL A 314 -29.56 -13.17 70.10
C VAL A 314 -28.90 -12.47 68.91
N LYS A 315 -29.05 -11.14 68.77
CA LYS A 315 -28.23 -10.34 67.84
C LYS A 315 -26.83 -10.11 68.40
N ALA A 316 -26.71 -9.83 69.70
CA ALA A 316 -25.44 -9.60 70.39
C ALA A 316 -24.54 -10.84 70.43
N SER A 317 -25.09 -12.02 70.72
CA SER A 317 -24.32 -13.29 70.79
C SER A 317 -23.73 -13.77 69.46
N LYS A 318 -24.05 -13.10 68.35
CA LYS A 318 -23.47 -13.34 67.01
C LYS A 318 -22.28 -12.42 66.69
N LYS A 319 -21.89 -11.56 67.63
CA LYS A 319 -20.74 -10.65 67.52
C LYS A 319 -19.55 -11.23 68.29
N GLN A 320 -18.35 -11.15 67.73
CA GLN A 320 -17.12 -11.59 68.38
C GLN A 320 -16.26 -10.38 68.73
N GLU A 321 -15.68 -10.34 69.93
CA GLU A 321 -14.87 -9.21 70.41
C GLU A 321 -13.71 -8.85 69.48
N ALA A 322 -13.08 -9.86 68.87
CA ALA A 322 -11.95 -9.69 67.94
C ALA A 322 -12.30 -9.07 66.58
N ASP A 323 -13.59 -9.00 66.21
CA ASP A 323 -14.03 -8.35 64.97
C ASP A 323 -14.11 -6.82 65.11
N TYR A 324 -14.23 -6.29 66.33
CA TYR A 324 -14.61 -4.89 66.58
C TYR A 324 -13.56 -4.16 67.42
N THR A 325 -13.61 -2.82 67.43
CA THR A 325 -12.78 -2.02 68.34
C THR A 325 -13.20 -2.30 69.79
N SER A 326 -12.23 -2.45 70.69
CA SER A 326 -12.50 -2.73 72.10
C SER A 326 -13.39 -1.66 72.76
N GLU A 327 -13.32 -0.41 72.29
CA GLU A 327 -14.19 0.68 72.73
C GLU A 327 -15.66 0.42 72.37
N SER A 328 -15.97 0.16 71.09
CA SER A 328 -17.35 -0.11 70.65
C SER A 328 -17.91 -1.43 71.20
N TYR A 329 -17.08 -2.47 71.33
CA TYR A 329 -17.51 -3.74 71.92
C TYR A 329 -17.75 -3.65 73.44
N ASN A 330 -17.01 -2.80 74.16
CA ASN A 330 -17.27 -2.55 75.59
C ASN A 330 -18.63 -1.88 75.83
N LEU A 331 -19.14 -1.07 74.90
CA LEU A 331 -20.50 -0.52 74.99
C LEU A 331 -21.56 -1.64 74.91
N LEU A 332 -21.37 -2.61 74.00
CA LEU A 332 -22.26 -3.78 73.88
C LEU A 332 -22.21 -4.67 75.13
N LYS A 333 -21.01 -4.82 75.71
CA LYS A 333 -20.82 -5.54 76.98
C LYS A 333 -21.52 -4.85 78.15
N ALA A 334 -21.36 -3.53 78.30
CA ALA A 334 -22.04 -2.76 79.35
C ALA A 334 -23.58 -2.83 79.21
N ALA A 335 -24.11 -2.77 77.98
CA ALA A 335 -25.53 -2.96 77.72
C ALA A 335 -26.05 -4.37 78.11
N LEU A 336 -25.22 -5.41 77.95
CA LEU A 336 -25.53 -6.78 78.40
C LEU A 336 -25.49 -6.95 79.93
N GLU A 337 -24.90 -6.02 80.68
CA GLU A 337 -24.74 -6.08 82.15
C GLU A 337 -25.85 -5.34 82.93
N LEU A 338 -26.76 -4.61 82.26
CA LEU A 338 -27.91 -3.92 82.86
C LEU A 338 -28.89 -4.87 83.61
N PRO A 339 -29.70 -4.38 84.58
CA PRO A 339 -30.66 -5.19 85.32
C PRO A 339 -31.86 -5.68 84.46
N GLU A 340 -32.61 -6.65 85.01
CA GLU A 340 -33.76 -7.32 84.37
C GLU A 340 -34.86 -7.65 85.41
N THR A 341 -35.06 -6.81 86.43
CA THR A 341 -35.97 -7.09 87.57
C THR A 341 -37.36 -6.47 87.43
N THR A 342 -37.52 -5.53 86.50
CA THR A 342 -38.79 -4.91 86.12
C THR A 342 -38.94 -4.85 84.59
N ASN A 343 -40.17 -4.76 84.09
CA ASN A 343 -40.43 -4.60 82.66
C ASN A 343 -39.72 -3.36 82.05
N ALA A 344 -39.68 -2.24 82.78
CA ALA A 344 -38.96 -1.04 82.38
C ALA A 344 -37.45 -1.26 82.21
N GLU A 345 -36.81 -2.02 83.12
CA GLU A 345 -35.40 -2.41 82.97
C GLU A 345 -35.18 -3.36 81.79
N VAL A 346 -36.07 -4.34 81.60
CA VAL A 346 -36.04 -5.28 80.46
C VAL A 346 -36.13 -4.55 79.11
N VAL A 347 -37.00 -3.54 79.00
CA VAL A 347 -37.12 -2.68 77.80
C VAL A 347 -35.86 -1.82 77.63
N ALA A 348 -35.44 -1.08 78.67
CA ALA A 348 -34.26 -0.22 78.58
C ALA A 348 -32.98 -1.00 78.22
N LYS A 349 -32.86 -2.25 78.72
CA LYS A 349 -31.77 -3.16 78.34
C LYS A 349 -31.87 -3.62 76.88
N ALA A 350 -33.07 -3.92 76.39
CA ALA A 350 -33.29 -4.27 74.99
C ALA A 350 -32.94 -3.11 74.03
N GLU A 351 -33.22 -1.87 74.43
CA GLU A 351 -32.83 -0.66 73.70
C GLU A 351 -31.32 -0.43 73.74
N ALA A 352 -30.69 -0.46 74.92
CA ALA A 352 -29.25 -0.28 75.09
C ALA A 352 -28.43 -1.29 74.26
N ILE A 353 -28.83 -2.57 74.24
CA ILE A 353 -28.16 -3.61 73.43
C ILE A 353 -28.32 -3.31 71.94
N GLN A 354 -29.46 -2.76 71.50
CA GLN A 354 -29.69 -2.40 70.10
C GLN A 354 -28.89 -1.16 69.66
N SER A 355 -28.78 -0.14 70.51
CA SER A 355 -27.93 1.03 70.25
C SER A 355 -26.46 0.63 70.15
N ALA A 356 -25.95 -0.12 71.13
CA ALA A 356 -24.56 -0.58 71.12
C ALA A 356 -24.26 -1.54 69.95
N LEU A 357 -25.24 -2.31 69.47
CA LEU A 357 -25.11 -3.12 68.24
C LEU A 357 -24.98 -2.29 66.96
N ALA A 358 -25.49 -1.05 66.95
CA ALA A 358 -25.38 -0.12 65.83
C ALA A 358 -24.08 0.71 65.86
N GLU A 359 -23.50 0.89 67.04
CA GLU A 359 -22.24 1.63 67.27
C GLU A 359 -20.97 0.76 67.14
N LEU A 360 -21.11 -0.53 66.81
CA LEU A 360 -19.99 -1.46 66.58
C LEU A 360 -19.14 -1.06 65.36
N VAL A 361 -17.86 -0.76 65.59
CA VAL A 361 -16.87 -0.40 64.55
C VAL A 361 -15.89 -1.56 64.36
N PHE A 362 -15.63 -2.00 63.12
CA PHE A 362 -14.68 -3.08 62.85
C PHE A 362 -13.24 -2.72 63.25
N ALA A 363 -12.50 -3.68 63.80
CA ALA A 363 -11.15 -3.47 64.32
C ALA A 363 -10.17 -2.93 63.25
N GLY A 364 -10.30 -3.38 61.99
CA GLY A 364 -9.46 -2.91 60.88
C GLY A 364 -9.79 -1.52 60.33
N GLN A 365 -10.89 -0.89 60.72
CA GLN A 365 -11.44 0.28 60.00
C GLN A 365 -10.48 1.49 59.96
N THR A 366 -9.71 1.73 61.02
CA THR A 366 -8.72 2.82 61.06
C THR A 366 -7.59 2.60 60.05
N ALA A 367 -7.15 1.36 59.85
CA ALA A 367 -6.13 1.02 58.88
C ALA A 367 -6.67 1.16 57.44
N LEU A 368 -7.90 0.72 57.20
CA LEU A 368 -8.59 0.89 55.91
C LEU A 368 -8.77 2.36 55.55
N ASN A 369 -9.25 3.19 56.48
CA ASN A 369 -9.41 4.63 56.25
C ASN A 369 -8.06 5.30 55.93
N THR A 370 -6.98 4.88 56.61
CA THR A 370 -5.61 5.36 56.34
C THR A 370 -5.11 4.94 54.95
N ALA A 371 -5.46 3.72 54.50
CA ALA A 371 -5.10 3.23 53.17
C ALA A 371 -5.89 3.96 52.06
N LYS A 372 -7.18 4.24 52.28
CA LYS A 372 -8.03 5.03 51.36
C LYS A 372 -7.47 6.44 51.12
N VAL A 373 -7.10 7.17 52.18
CA VAL A 373 -6.52 8.53 52.03
C VAL A 373 -5.24 8.49 51.18
N LYS A 374 -4.35 7.52 51.39
CA LYS A 374 -3.14 7.35 50.56
C LYS A 374 -3.40 6.98 49.10
N ALA A 375 -4.58 6.44 48.79
CA ALA A 375 -5.05 6.19 47.43
C ALA A 375 -5.72 7.41 46.80
N GLU A 376 -6.37 8.26 47.60
CA GLU A 376 -6.91 9.57 47.19
C GLU A 376 -5.78 10.58 46.87
N GLU A 377 -4.59 10.41 47.46
CA GLU A 377 -3.35 11.14 47.13
C GLU A 377 -2.71 10.73 45.76
N LYS A 378 -3.43 10.07 44.85
CA LYS A 378 -2.88 9.53 43.59
C LYS A 378 -3.76 9.93 42.40
N GLU A 379 -3.17 10.51 41.35
CA GLU A 379 -3.91 10.91 40.15
C GLU A 379 -3.82 9.85 39.04
N GLU A 380 -4.94 9.53 38.39
CA GLU A 380 -5.03 8.50 37.33
C GLU A 380 -4.13 8.80 36.12
N ALA A 381 -3.77 10.08 35.89
CA ALA A 381 -2.91 10.52 34.80
C ALA A 381 -1.40 10.25 35.03
N ASP A 382 -0.97 10.08 36.28
CA ASP A 382 0.45 9.89 36.61
C ASP A 382 0.92 8.44 36.47
N TYR A 383 -0.01 7.48 36.41
CA TYR A 383 0.28 6.05 36.53
C TYR A 383 -0.22 5.24 35.33
N THR A 384 0.40 4.09 35.08
CA THR A 384 -0.03 3.20 33.99
C THR A 384 -1.46 2.72 34.26
N SER A 385 -2.34 2.76 33.24
CA SER A 385 -3.77 2.41 33.39
C SER A 385 -3.99 0.96 33.87
N LYS A 386 -2.96 0.10 33.79
CA LYS A 386 -2.94 -1.24 34.38
C LYS A 386 -2.75 -1.19 35.90
N SER A 387 -1.76 -0.44 36.40
CA SER A 387 -1.48 -0.34 37.84
C SER A 387 -2.56 0.46 38.57
N TYR A 388 -3.00 1.59 38.01
CA TYR A 388 -4.06 2.40 38.60
C TYR A 388 -5.43 1.67 38.61
N LYS A 389 -5.71 0.82 37.62
CA LYS A 389 -6.89 -0.07 37.64
C LYS A 389 -6.85 -1.08 38.79
N ALA A 390 -5.68 -1.59 39.18
CA ALA A 390 -5.57 -2.48 40.33
C ALA A 390 -5.95 -1.75 41.63
N LEU A 391 -5.49 -0.49 41.79
CA LEU A 391 -5.87 0.37 42.93
C LEU A 391 -7.38 0.64 42.96
N LYS A 392 -7.98 0.92 41.80
CA LYS A 392 -9.43 1.12 41.65
C LYS A 392 -10.23 -0.12 42.05
N SER A 393 -9.84 -1.31 41.58
CA SER A 393 -10.51 -2.56 41.96
C SER A 393 -10.28 -2.96 43.42
N ALA A 394 -9.15 -2.58 44.04
CA ALA A 394 -8.96 -2.73 45.49
C ALA A 394 -9.92 -1.81 46.28
N LEU A 395 -10.13 -0.57 45.82
CA LEU A 395 -11.12 0.36 46.39
C LEU A 395 -12.59 -0.09 46.21
N GLU A 396 -12.87 -1.02 45.29
CA GLU A 396 -14.21 -1.57 45.03
C GLU A 396 -14.59 -2.79 45.89
N LEU A 397 -13.66 -3.36 46.67
CA LEU A 397 -13.91 -4.53 47.54
C LEU A 397 -14.96 -4.26 48.65
N PRO A 398 -15.65 -5.30 49.18
CA PRO A 398 -16.65 -5.13 50.25
C PRO A 398 -16.05 -4.72 51.60
N GLU A 399 -16.91 -4.24 52.51
CA GLU A 399 -16.56 -3.76 53.86
C GLU A 399 -17.62 -4.21 54.90
N THR A 400 -18.22 -5.40 54.72
CA THR A 400 -19.35 -5.88 55.55
C THR A 400 -18.94 -6.76 56.73
N THR A 401 -17.67 -7.14 56.79
CA THR A 401 -17.04 -7.88 57.90
C THR A 401 -15.63 -7.36 58.17
N ASN A 402 -15.08 -7.61 59.37
CA ASN A 402 -13.72 -7.23 59.71
C ASN A 402 -12.67 -7.90 58.80
N ALA A 403 -12.91 -9.14 58.37
CA ALA A 403 -12.05 -9.86 57.43
C ALA A 403 -12.02 -9.19 56.04
N GLU A 404 -13.16 -8.72 55.54
CA GLU A 404 -13.22 -7.94 54.29
C GLU A 404 -12.52 -6.58 54.43
N VAL A 405 -12.71 -5.89 55.56
CA VAL A 405 -12.02 -4.62 55.87
C VAL A 405 -10.49 -4.80 55.89
N ILE A 406 -9.99 -5.90 56.45
CA ILE A 406 -8.56 -6.24 56.44
C ILE A 406 -8.09 -6.57 55.01
N ALA A 407 -8.75 -7.49 54.30
CA ALA A 407 -8.37 -7.88 52.94
C ALA A 407 -8.39 -6.70 51.96
N LYS A 408 -9.35 -5.77 52.13
CA LYS A 408 -9.40 -4.51 51.38
C LYS A 408 -8.25 -3.57 51.73
N THR A 409 -7.87 -3.48 53.00
CA THR A 409 -6.70 -2.70 53.45
C THR A 409 -5.42 -3.23 52.82
N GLU A 410 -5.23 -4.56 52.83
CA GLU A 410 -4.08 -5.24 52.22
C GLU A 410 -4.04 -5.02 50.71
N ALA A 411 -5.15 -5.23 50.01
CA ALA A 411 -5.25 -5.03 48.55
C ALA A 411 -4.97 -3.56 48.13
N ILE A 412 -5.44 -2.57 48.90
CA ILE A 412 -5.13 -1.15 48.63
C ILE A 412 -3.64 -0.88 48.85
N GLN A 413 -3.02 -1.45 49.90
CA GLN A 413 -1.58 -1.28 50.16
C GLN A 413 -0.71 -1.96 49.09
N GLU A 414 -1.05 -3.19 48.68
CA GLU A 414 -0.38 -3.89 47.59
C GLU A 414 -0.48 -3.10 46.28
N ALA A 415 -1.70 -2.64 45.92
CA ALA A 415 -1.91 -1.83 44.72
C ALA A 415 -1.17 -0.48 44.77
N LEU A 416 -1.09 0.18 45.93
CA LEU A 416 -0.27 1.38 46.13
C LEU A 416 1.23 1.12 45.92
N THR A 417 1.75 -0.04 46.33
CA THR A 417 3.14 -0.44 46.05
C THR A 417 3.37 -0.91 44.61
N GLY A 418 2.31 -1.32 43.91
CA GLY A 418 2.33 -1.73 42.51
C GLY A 418 2.07 -0.60 41.50
N LEU A 419 2.00 0.66 41.94
CA LEU A 419 1.87 1.82 41.06
C LEU A 419 3.15 2.08 40.25
N GLU A 420 2.99 2.24 38.95
CA GLU A 420 4.07 2.42 37.97
C GLU A 420 3.79 3.71 37.19
N PHE A 421 4.76 4.64 37.12
CA PHE A 421 4.54 5.93 36.45
C PHE A 421 4.28 5.77 34.95
N ALA A 422 3.37 6.57 34.40
CA ALA A 422 2.95 6.49 33.00
C ALA A 422 4.12 6.67 32.02
N GLY A 423 5.07 7.56 32.33
CA GLY A 423 6.29 7.78 31.54
C GLY A 423 7.39 6.70 31.68
N GLN A 424 7.30 5.77 32.63
CA GLN A 424 8.45 4.93 33.02
C GLN A 424 8.98 4.06 31.89
N THR A 425 8.10 3.53 31.03
CA THR A 425 8.51 2.74 29.85
C THR A 425 9.35 3.57 28.89
N ALA A 426 8.96 4.81 28.61
CA ALA A 426 9.68 5.71 27.71
C ALA A 426 11.04 6.10 28.29
N LEU A 427 11.11 6.37 29.60
CA LEU A 427 12.37 6.63 30.30
C LEU A 427 13.32 5.43 30.25
N ASN A 428 12.81 4.22 30.49
CA ASN A 428 13.60 2.99 30.43
C ASN A 428 14.15 2.74 29.02
N THR A 429 13.38 3.00 27.97
CA THR A 429 13.85 2.95 26.58
C THR A 429 14.93 4.02 26.30
N ALA A 430 14.72 5.26 26.75
CA ALA A 430 15.70 6.34 26.56
C ALA A 430 17.04 6.03 27.28
N LYS A 431 16.98 5.50 28.51
CA LYS A 431 18.17 5.02 29.25
C LYS A 431 18.91 3.90 28.50
N ALA A 432 18.20 2.89 28.02
CA ALA A 432 18.84 1.78 27.28
C ALA A 432 19.61 2.29 26.04
N ILE A 433 19.01 3.21 25.27
CA ILE A 433 19.65 3.82 24.10
C ILE A 433 20.88 4.67 24.51
N ALA A 434 20.87 5.27 25.71
CA ALA A 434 22.00 6.01 26.28
C ALA A 434 23.12 5.09 26.78
N GLU A 435 22.80 3.96 27.43
CA GLU A 435 23.76 2.97 27.92
C GLU A 435 24.48 2.23 26.77
N GLU A 436 23.89 2.17 25.58
CA GLU A 436 24.55 1.70 24.35
C GLU A 436 25.62 2.66 23.80
N LYS A 437 25.72 3.91 24.29
CA LYS A 437 26.68 4.91 23.80
C LYS A 437 28.01 4.82 24.55
N GLN A 438 29.10 4.54 23.84
CA GLN A 438 30.45 4.54 24.41
C GLN A 438 31.00 5.98 24.48
N GLU A 439 31.44 6.44 25.66
CA GLU A 439 32.06 7.77 25.85
C GLU A 439 33.31 8.01 24.98
N SER A 440 33.94 6.96 24.46
CA SER A 440 35.07 7.04 23.52
C SER A 440 34.69 7.38 22.08
N ASP A 441 33.45 7.11 21.68
CA ASP A 441 32.99 7.31 20.30
C ASP A 441 32.58 8.75 20.02
N TYR A 442 32.33 9.54 21.06
CA TYR A 442 31.78 10.89 20.98
C TYR A 442 32.72 11.93 21.60
N THR A 443 32.59 13.19 21.17
CA THR A 443 33.38 14.28 21.75
C THR A 443 33.03 14.45 23.23
N SER A 444 34.05 14.67 24.08
CA SER A 444 33.84 14.87 25.53
C SER A 444 32.89 16.02 25.87
N GLU A 445 32.76 17.01 24.97
CA GLU A 445 31.83 18.12 25.12
C GLU A 445 30.38 17.66 24.85
N SER A 446 30.13 16.95 23.75
CA SER A 446 28.80 16.44 23.39
C SER A 446 28.29 15.28 24.25
N TYR A 447 29.18 14.47 24.83
CA TYR A 447 28.80 13.37 25.73
C TYR A 447 28.51 13.85 27.18
N SER A 448 29.05 15.01 27.58
CA SER A 448 28.91 15.51 28.95
C SER A 448 27.46 15.80 29.39
N PRO A 449 26.53 16.31 28.55
CA PRO A 449 25.12 16.48 28.91
C PRO A 449 24.44 15.13 29.13
N LEU A 450 24.71 14.12 28.30
CA LEU A 450 24.10 12.78 28.42
C LEU A 450 24.42 12.15 29.77
N LYS A 451 25.67 12.30 30.20
CA LYS A 451 26.16 11.86 31.52
C LYS A 451 25.46 12.59 32.67
N ALA A 452 25.17 13.88 32.53
CA ALA A 452 24.49 14.69 33.55
C ALA A 452 22.98 14.40 33.65
N VAL A 453 22.28 14.26 32.51
CA VAL A 453 20.82 14.01 32.50
C VAL A 453 20.46 12.61 33.03
N LEU A 454 21.37 11.64 32.93
CA LEU A 454 21.20 10.31 33.53
C LEU A 454 21.17 10.33 35.08
N GLU A 455 21.70 11.37 35.74
CA GLU A 455 21.67 11.51 37.22
C GLU A 455 20.44 12.26 37.76
N LEU A 456 19.52 12.75 36.91
CA LEU A 456 18.30 13.45 37.33
C LEU A 456 17.35 12.58 38.19
N PRO A 457 16.54 13.17 39.09
CA PRO A 457 15.58 12.42 39.92
C PRO A 457 14.43 11.78 39.12
N GLU A 458 13.76 10.80 39.74
CA GLU A 458 12.67 10.00 39.17
C GLU A 458 11.56 9.75 40.20
N THR A 459 11.21 10.77 41.02
CA THR A 459 10.28 10.61 42.16
C THR A 459 8.83 10.94 41.84
N THR A 460 8.59 11.53 40.66
CA THR A 460 7.28 11.90 40.12
C THR A 460 7.21 11.58 38.62
N ASN A 461 6.01 11.39 38.09
CA ASN A 461 5.80 11.18 36.64
C ASN A 461 6.30 12.39 35.81
N ALA A 462 6.17 13.61 36.33
CA ALA A 462 6.71 14.83 35.70
C ALA A 462 8.24 14.82 35.60
N GLU A 463 8.96 14.38 36.64
CA GLU A 463 10.41 14.18 36.58
C GLU A 463 10.79 13.05 35.61
N VAL A 464 10.03 11.95 35.60
CA VAL A 464 10.25 10.82 34.67
C VAL A 464 10.11 11.27 33.20
N VAL A 465 9.10 12.09 32.88
CA VAL A 465 8.93 12.68 31.55
C VAL A 465 10.05 13.66 31.23
N ALA A 466 10.33 14.64 32.10
CA ALA A 466 11.38 15.63 31.87
C ALA A 466 12.78 15.00 31.72
N LYS A 467 13.07 13.93 32.48
CA LYS A 467 14.30 13.14 32.34
C LYS A 467 14.34 12.36 31.02
N THR A 468 13.20 11.87 30.54
CA THR A 468 13.10 11.22 29.22
C THR A 468 13.42 12.22 28.10
N GLU A 469 12.81 13.40 28.14
CA GLU A 469 13.05 14.49 27.18
C GLU A 469 14.52 14.93 27.21
N ALA A 470 15.10 15.15 28.40
CA ALA A 470 16.48 15.56 28.56
C ALA A 470 17.51 14.49 28.08
N ILE A 471 17.22 13.19 28.27
CA ILE A 471 18.03 12.10 27.70
C ILE A 471 17.92 12.09 26.17
N GLN A 472 16.74 12.33 25.60
CA GLN A 472 16.55 12.38 24.13
C GLN A 472 17.25 13.60 23.51
N GLU A 473 17.19 14.77 24.14
CA GLU A 473 17.92 15.97 23.70
C GLU A 473 19.44 15.76 23.77
N ALA A 474 19.95 15.18 24.86
CA ALA A 474 21.37 14.87 24.99
C ALA A 474 21.84 13.78 24.02
N LEU A 475 21.01 12.78 23.71
CA LEU A 475 21.28 11.77 22.67
C LEU A 475 21.34 12.38 21.27
N ALA A 476 20.49 13.38 20.98
CA ALA A 476 20.49 14.08 19.70
C ALA A 476 21.66 15.07 19.55
N GLY A 477 22.23 15.54 20.67
CA GLY A 477 23.40 16.42 20.71
C GLY A 477 24.76 15.73 20.56
N LEU A 478 24.81 14.39 20.49
CA LEU A 478 26.05 13.61 20.38
C LEU A 478 26.77 13.84 19.04
N GLU A 479 28.05 14.20 19.09
CA GLU A 479 28.94 14.31 17.91
C GLU A 479 30.07 13.28 17.98
N PHE A 480 30.31 12.51 16.91
CA PHE A 480 31.38 11.52 16.87
C PHE A 480 32.77 12.16 16.97
N THR A 481 33.70 11.52 17.67
CA THR A 481 35.08 12.02 17.88
C THR A 481 35.82 12.29 16.56
N GLY A 482 35.56 11.49 15.51
CA GLY A 482 36.12 11.69 14.17
C GLY A 482 35.44 12.77 13.32
N GLN A 483 34.28 13.32 13.72
CA GLN A 483 33.42 14.11 12.82
C GLN A 483 34.07 15.39 12.30
N THR A 484 34.85 16.08 13.15
CA THR A 484 35.62 17.27 12.74
C THR A 484 36.64 16.95 11.64
N ALA A 485 37.31 15.78 11.71
CA ALA A 485 38.25 15.35 10.68
C ALA A 485 37.54 14.96 9.38
N LEU A 486 36.42 14.24 9.48
CA LEU A 486 35.58 13.89 8.33
C LEU A 486 35.05 15.13 7.60
N ASN A 487 34.57 16.13 8.34
CA ASN A 487 34.08 17.38 7.78
C ASN A 487 35.20 18.15 7.05
N ALA A 488 36.42 18.14 7.59
CA ALA A 488 37.59 18.72 6.92
C ALA A 488 38.01 17.93 5.67
N ALA A 489 37.93 16.60 5.68
CA ALA A 489 38.22 15.77 4.51
C ALA A 489 37.18 15.96 3.39
N LYS A 490 35.89 16.07 3.74
CA LYS A 490 34.81 16.42 2.81
C LYS A 490 35.04 17.78 2.15
N ALA A 491 35.39 18.81 2.92
CA ALA A 491 35.67 20.15 2.37
C ALA A 491 36.82 20.13 1.34
N LYS A 492 37.93 19.42 1.63
CA LYS A 492 39.04 19.23 0.67
C LYS A 492 38.60 18.53 -0.63
N ALA A 493 37.55 17.71 -0.58
CA ALA A 493 36.97 16.99 -1.71
C ALA A 493 35.95 17.82 -2.49
N GLU A 494 35.20 18.72 -1.85
CA GLU A 494 34.35 19.71 -2.53
C GLU A 494 35.18 20.75 -3.32
N GLU A 495 36.42 21.01 -2.91
CA GLU A 495 37.41 21.79 -3.66
C GLU A 495 38.00 21.07 -4.91
N LYS A 496 37.33 20.05 -5.47
CA LYS A 496 37.84 19.25 -6.60
C LYS A 496 36.74 19.12 -7.66
N GLU A 497 37.02 19.55 -8.90
CA GLU A 497 36.07 19.43 -10.00
C GLU A 497 36.29 18.15 -10.81
N GLU A 498 35.21 17.41 -11.12
CA GLU A 498 35.26 16.13 -11.84
C GLU A 498 35.89 16.25 -13.25
N ALA A 499 35.85 17.43 -13.86
CA ALA A 499 36.44 17.68 -15.17
C ALA A 499 37.98 17.74 -15.17
N ASP A 500 38.60 17.99 -14.02
CA ASP A 500 40.06 18.11 -13.91
C ASP A 500 40.79 16.77 -13.73
N TYR A 501 40.06 15.71 -13.39
CA TYR A 501 40.66 14.44 -12.96
C TYR A 501 40.22 13.26 -13.85
N THR A 502 41.03 12.20 -13.88
CA THR A 502 40.67 10.98 -14.61
C THR A 502 39.40 10.37 -14.00
N SER A 503 38.44 9.97 -14.84
CA SER A 503 37.15 9.42 -14.37
C SER A 503 37.29 8.15 -13.51
N LYS A 504 38.47 7.52 -13.51
CA LYS A 504 38.84 6.42 -12.62
C LYS A 504 39.22 6.92 -11.22
N SER A 505 40.07 7.94 -11.11
CA SER A 505 40.50 8.49 -9.82
C SER A 505 39.37 9.26 -9.14
N TYR A 506 38.64 10.10 -9.87
CA TYR A 506 37.49 10.83 -9.32
C TYR A 506 36.34 9.91 -8.90
N LYS A 507 36.17 8.76 -9.55
CA LYS A 507 35.22 7.72 -9.09
C LYS A 507 35.60 7.14 -7.73
N ALA A 508 36.89 6.98 -7.44
CA ALA A 508 37.32 6.52 -6.10
C ALA A 508 36.92 7.55 -5.03
N LEU A 509 37.08 8.85 -5.31
CA LEU A 509 36.65 9.93 -4.42
C LEU A 509 35.13 9.94 -4.19
N LYS A 510 34.32 9.75 -5.25
CA LYS A 510 32.87 9.57 -5.12
C LYS A 510 32.52 8.37 -4.22
N SER A 511 33.11 7.20 -4.45
CA SER A 511 32.81 6.02 -3.64
C SER A 511 33.32 6.11 -2.19
N ALA A 512 34.36 6.89 -1.91
CA ALA A 512 34.75 7.24 -0.54
C ALA A 512 33.71 8.17 0.12
N LEU A 513 33.19 9.16 -0.62
CA LEU A 513 32.11 10.04 -0.17
C LEU A 513 30.75 9.32 0.02
N GLU A 514 30.56 8.13 -0.56
CA GLU A 514 29.36 7.29 -0.43
C GLU A 514 29.37 6.34 0.80
N LEU A 515 30.48 6.21 1.53
CA LEU A 515 30.58 5.34 2.71
C LEU A 515 29.63 5.76 3.86
N PRO A 516 29.22 4.84 4.75
CA PRO A 516 28.37 5.16 5.90
C PRO A 516 29.04 6.06 6.94
N GLU A 517 28.23 6.65 7.82
CA GLU A 517 28.63 7.58 8.91
C GLU A 517 27.83 7.31 10.20
N THR A 518 27.43 6.05 10.45
CA THR A 518 26.51 5.69 11.55
C THR A 518 27.21 5.32 12.85
N THR A 519 28.54 5.16 12.82
CA THR A 519 29.41 4.93 13.98
C THR A 519 30.70 5.74 13.86
N ASN A 520 31.38 6.00 14.98
CA ASN A 520 32.69 6.67 14.98
C ASN A 520 33.74 5.90 14.15
N GLY A 521 33.68 4.57 14.14
CA GLY A 521 34.55 3.72 13.32
C GLY A 521 34.32 3.91 11.81
N GLU A 522 33.06 4.04 11.38
CA GLU A 522 32.73 4.37 9.99
C GLU A 522 33.14 5.81 9.63
N VAL A 523 32.93 6.78 10.53
CA VAL A 523 33.37 8.17 10.36
C VAL A 523 34.89 8.26 10.16
N VAL A 524 35.68 7.51 10.95
CA VAL A 524 37.14 7.41 10.78
C VAL A 524 37.50 6.72 9.45
N ALA A 525 36.95 5.54 9.17
CA ALA A 525 37.25 4.79 7.94
C ALA A 525 36.86 5.59 6.67
N LYS A 526 35.78 6.37 6.73
CA LYS A 526 35.38 7.29 5.66
C LYS A 526 36.34 8.47 5.52
N THR A 527 36.85 9.01 6.62
CA THR A 527 37.88 10.05 6.59
C THR A 527 39.14 9.51 5.91
N GLU A 528 39.63 8.34 6.32
CA GLU A 528 40.80 7.68 5.73
C GLU A 528 40.60 7.41 4.24
N ALA A 529 39.44 6.88 3.84
CA ALA A 529 39.13 6.61 2.43
C ALA A 529 39.03 7.89 1.57
N ILE A 530 38.50 8.99 2.12
CA ILE A 530 38.48 10.29 1.40
C ILE A 530 39.89 10.85 1.27
N GLU A 531 40.73 10.78 2.30
CA GLU A 531 42.12 11.26 2.22
C GLU A 531 43.00 10.39 1.31
N GLU A 532 42.81 9.06 1.28
CA GLU A 532 43.45 8.17 0.30
C GLU A 532 42.98 8.48 -1.12
N ALA A 533 41.68 8.65 -1.34
CA ALA A 533 41.15 8.97 -2.67
C ALA A 533 41.58 10.37 -3.16
N LEU A 534 41.70 11.36 -2.27
CA LEU A 534 42.28 12.68 -2.56
C LEU A 534 43.76 12.58 -2.96
N ALA A 535 44.55 11.75 -2.27
CA ALA A 535 45.94 11.50 -2.62
C ALA A 535 46.09 10.68 -3.93
N GLY A 536 45.08 9.90 -4.30
CA GLY A 536 45.00 9.12 -5.53
C GLY A 536 44.42 9.86 -6.75
N LEU A 537 44.16 11.17 -6.66
CA LEU A 537 43.68 11.98 -7.79
C LEU A 537 44.76 12.17 -8.86
N GLU A 538 44.41 11.90 -10.11
CA GLU A 538 45.27 12.03 -11.29
C GLU A 538 44.64 13.00 -12.29
N PHE A 539 45.37 14.03 -12.73
CA PHE A 539 44.82 15.02 -13.67
C PHE A 539 44.46 14.41 -15.02
N ALA A 540 43.34 14.83 -15.61
CA ALA A 540 42.81 14.29 -16.86
C ALA A 540 43.81 14.40 -18.03
N GLY A 541 44.57 15.51 -18.10
CA GLY A 541 45.61 15.71 -19.10
C GLY A 541 46.91 14.92 -18.89
N GLN A 542 47.13 14.28 -17.72
CA GLN A 542 48.45 13.76 -17.33
C GLN A 542 48.96 12.68 -18.29
N THR A 543 48.08 11.84 -18.83
CA THR A 543 48.46 10.82 -19.84
C THR A 543 48.98 11.45 -21.13
N ALA A 544 48.38 12.57 -21.57
CA ALA A 544 48.82 13.30 -22.76
C ALA A 544 50.16 14.02 -22.50
N LEU A 545 50.31 14.68 -21.35
CA LEU A 545 51.55 15.32 -20.95
C LEU A 545 52.72 14.32 -20.85
N ASN A 546 52.49 13.14 -20.27
CA ASN A 546 53.50 12.09 -20.18
C ASN A 546 53.93 11.61 -21.58
N ALA A 547 52.99 11.48 -22.52
CA ALA A 547 53.30 11.13 -23.91
C ALA A 547 54.07 12.26 -24.64
N ALA A 548 53.73 13.53 -24.41
CA ALA A 548 54.42 14.67 -24.99
C ALA A 548 55.87 14.79 -24.45
N LYS A 549 56.07 14.56 -23.14
CA LYS A 549 57.42 14.48 -22.54
C LYS A 549 58.29 13.41 -23.17
N VAL A 550 57.76 12.19 -23.38
CA VAL A 550 58.53 11.11 -24.06
C VAL A 550 58.94 11.52 -25.48
N LYS A 551 58.04 12.14 -26.27
CA LYS A 551 58.38 12.66 -27.61
C LYS A 551 59.50 13.71 -27.58
N ALA A 552 59.61 14.47 -26.49
CA ALA A 552 60.64 15.48 -26.26
C ALA A 552 61.97 14.89 -25.76
N GLU A 553 61.93 13.86 -24.91
CA GLU A 553 63.12 13.09 -24.51
C GLU A 553 63.78 12.37 -25.70
N GLU A 554 62.99 12.01 -26.73
CA GLU A 554 63.48 11.51 -28.03
C GLU A 554 64.12 12.60 -28.94
N LYS A 555 64.49 13.78 -28.43
CA LYS A 555 65.11 14.87 -29.21
C LYS A 555 66.39 15.36 -28.53
N GLU A 556 67.52 15.20 -29.20
CA GLU A 556 68.80 15.70 -28.67
C GLU A 556 69.04 17.16 -29.08
N GLU A 557 69.36 18.04 -28.12
CA GLU A 557 69.64 19.48 -28.34
C GLU A 557 70.75 19.75 -29.38
N ALA A 558 71.63 18.77 -29.63
CA ALA A 558 72.71 18.86 -30.62
C ALA A 558 72.25 18.66 -32.09
N ASP A 559 71.07 18.08 -32.32
CA ASP A 559 70.57 17.82 -33.68
C ASP A 559 69.77 19.00 -34.26
N TYR A 560 69.40 19.97 -33.43
CA TYR A 560 68.52 21.08 -33.78
C TYR A 560 69.22 22.44 -33.60
N THR A 561 68.67 23.50 -34.19
CA THR A 561 69.17 24.86 -33.94
C THR A 561 68.84 25.27 -32.50
N SER A 562 69.76 25.94 -31.80
CA SER A 562 69.51 26.38 -30.42
C SER A 562 68.33 27.35 -30.29
N GLU A 563 68.00 28.08 -31.36
CA GLU A 563 66.83 28.95 -31.45
C GLU A 563 65.51 28.15 -31.54
N SER A 564 65.46 27.05 -32.32
CA SER A 564 64.27 26.19 -32.41
C SER A 564 64.11 25.23 -31.24
N TYR A 565 65.20 24.86 -30.55
CA TYR A 565 65.16 23.99 -29.38
C TYR A 565 64.86 24.73 -28.06
N SER A 566 65.15 26.03 -27.98
CA SER A 566 64.89 26.82 -26.76
C SER A 566 63.41 26.83 -26.33
N PRO A 567 62.40 26.94 -27.22
CA PRO A 567 60.99 26.78 -26.86
C PRO A 567 60.66 25.44 -26.18
N LEU A 568 61.25 24.32 -26.64
CA LEU A 568 60.99 23.00 -26.07
C LEU A 568 61.51 22.90 -24.63
N LYS A 569 62.68 23.48 -24.38
CA LYS A 569 63.28 23.62 -23.06
C LYS A 569 62.40 24.46 -22.12
N SER A 570 61.89 25.59 -22.61
CA SER A 570 60.96 26.46 -21.87
C SER A 570 59.62 25.79 -21.58
N ALA A 571 59.07 25.03 -22.54
CA ALA A 571 57.83 24.28 -22.36
C ALA A 571 57.98 23.18 -21.29
N LEU A 572 59.12 22.48 -21.27
CA LEU A 572 59.44 21.48 -20.24
C LEU A 572 59.59 22.07 -18.82
N GLU A 573 59.83 23.38 -18.67
CA GLU A 573 59.94 24.08 -17.38
C GLU A 573 58.60 24.63 -16.83
N LEU A 574 57.50 24.55 -17.59
CA LEU A 574 56.17 25.00 -17.13
C LEU A 574 55.67 24.21 -15.89
N PRO A 575 54.78 24.80 -15.05
CA PRO A 575 54.20 24.12 -13.89
C PRO A 575 53.26 22.96 -14.29
N GLU A 576 52.95 22.10 -13.31
CA GLU A 576 52.10 20.91 -13.44
C GLU A 576 51.17 20.76 -12.21
N THR A 577 50.76 21.87 -11.58
CA THR A 577 50.04 21.86 -10.30
C THR A 577 48.51 21.85 -10.43
N THR A 578 48.00 22.01 -11.65
CA THR A 578 46.59 21.96 -12.02
C THR A 578 46.43 21.27 -13.38
N ASN A 579 45.25 20.72 -13.66
CA ASN A 579 44.95 20.11 -14.96
C ASN A 579 45.07 21.12 -16.12
N ALA A 580 44.70 22.38 -15.90
CA ALA A 580 44.87 23.45 -16.88
C ALA A 580 46.35 23.71 -17.22
N GLU A 581 47.24 23.71 -16.22
CA GLU A 581 48.69 23.79 -16.46
C GLU A 581 49.24 22.54 -17.16
N VAL A 582 48.76 21.35 -16.78
CA VAL A 582 49.14 20.08 -17.43
C VAL A 582 48.74 20.07 -18.92
N VAL A 583 47.56 20.59 -19.28
CA VAL A 583 47.13 20.76 -20.67
C VAL A 583 47.97 21.82 -21.38
N ALA A 584 48.11 23.02 -20.83
CA ALA A 584 48.90 24.09 -21.44
C ALA A 584 50.37 23.70 -21.64
N LYS A 585 50.95 22.91 -20.72
CA LYS A 585 52.29 22.34 -20.85
C LYS A 585 52.37 21.28 -21.95
N THR A 586 51.33 20.46 -22.12
CA THR A 586 51.23 19.49 -23.22
C THR A 586 51.22 20.24 -24.56
N GLU A 587 50.35 21.24 -24.70
CA GLU A 587 50.23 22.08 -25.91
C GLU A 587 51.56 22.78 -26.24
N ALA A 588 52.22 23.40 -25.25
CA ALA A 588 53.50 24.07 -25.44
C ALA A 588 54.64 23.11 -25.83
N ILE A 589 54.65 21.87 -25.31
CA ILE A 589 55.62 20.84 -25.72
C ILE A 589 55.35 20.38 -27.16
N GLU A 590 54.09 20.16 -27.55
CA GLU A 590 53.76 19.73 -28.91
C GLU A 590 53.95 20.84 -29.96
N GLU A 591 53.67 22.10 -29.63
CA GLU A 591 53.99 23.27 -30.47
C GLU A 591 55.52 23.41 -30.65
N ALA A 592 56.29 23.32 -29.57
CA ALA A 592 57.73 23.40 -29.63
C ALA A 592 58.37 22.22 -30.40
N LEU A 593 57.83 21.00 -30.27
CA LEU A 593 58.23 19.84 -31.07
C LEU A 593 57.97 20.04 -32.56
N ALA A 594 56.88 20.71 -32.94
CA ALA A 594 56.58 21.04 -34.33
C ALA A 594 57.46 22.18 -34.89
N GLY A 595 58.04 23.02 -34.02
CA GLY A 595 58.92 24.13 -34.39
C GLY A 595 60.40 23.78 -34.58
N LEU A 596 60.82 22.54 -34.34
CA LEU A 596 62.22 22.11 -34.40
C LEU A 596 62.81 22.14 -35.83
N GLU A 597 63.93 22.84 -36.04
CA GLU A 597 64.71 22.85 -37.28
C GLU A 597 66.08 22.18 -37.07
N PHE A 598 66.45 21.22 -37.93
CA PHE A 598 67.75 20.53 -37.85
C PHE A 598 68.94 21.49 -38.02
N ALA A 599 69.98 21.31 -37.21
CA ALA A 599 71.16 22.18 -37.20
C ALA A 599 71.86 22.30 -38.57
N GLY A 600 71.85 21.24 -39.38
CA GLY A 600 72.40 21.25 -40.74
C GLY A 600 71.53 21.93 -41.81
N GLN A 601 70.26 22.26 -41.53
CA GLN A 601 69.26 22.55 -42.56
C GLN A 601 69.56 23.81 -43.39
N THR A 602 70.03 24.89 -42.75
CA THR A 602 70.50 26.10 -43.46
C THR A 602 71.63 25.80 -44.45
N THR A 603 72.57 24.93 -44.07
CA THR A 603 73.70 24.51 -44.92
C THR A 603 73.23 23.64 -46.08
N LEU A 604 72.28 22.74 -45.84
CA LEU A 604 71.64 21.92 -46.88
C LEU A 604 70.88 22.78 -47.89
N ASN A 605 70.08 23.73 -47.41
CA ASN A 605 69.33 24.66 -48.25
C ASN A 605 70.28 25.50 -49.14
N ALA A 606 71.42 25.94 -48.60
CA ALA A 606 72.47 26.62 -49.37
C ALA A 606 73.17 25.69 -50.40
N ALA A 607 73.34 24.39 -50.10
CA ALA A 607 73.87 23.41 -51.05
C ALA A 607 72.87 23.12 -52.19
N LYS A 608 71.59 22.89 -51.88
CA LYS A 608 70.49 22.75 -52.86
C LYS A 608 70.40 23.98 -53.77
N ALA A 609 70.49 25.19 -53.22
CA ALA A 609 70.44 26.45 -53.98
C ALA A 609 71.68 26.73 -54.86
N LYS A 610 72.75 25.94 -54.71
CA LYS A 610 73.87 25.89 -55.68
C LYS A 610 73.62 24.81 -56.74
N ALA A 611 73.07 23.66 -56.35
CA ALA A 611 72.72 22.56 -57.25
C ALA A 611 71.62 22.95 -58.26
N SER A 612 70.58 23.68 -57.84
CA SER A 612 69.49 24.13 -58.72
C SER A 612 69.89 25.19 -59.75
N LYS A 613 71.16 25.65 -59.73
CA LYS A 613 71.75 26.56 -60.73
C LYS A 613 72.64 25.82 -61.74
N LYS A 614 72.47 24.51 -61.85
CA LYS A 614 73.16 23.61 -62.79
C LYS A 614 72.12 22.93 -63.65
N GLU A 615 72.33 22.94 -64.96
CA GLU A 615 71.41 22.32 -65.92
C GLU A 615 72.03 21.01 -66.44
N GLU A 616 71.24 19.93 -66.48
CA GLU A 616 71.71 18.59 -66.85
C GLU A 616 72.28 18.53 -68.29
N ALA A 617 71.91 19.48 -69.15
CA ALA A 617 72.42 19.60 -70.53
C ALA A 617 73.79 20.28 -70.65
N ASP A 618 74.25 21.01 -69.63
CA ASP A 618 75.58 21.66 -69.64
C ASP A 618 76.71 20.68 -69.32
N TYR A 619 76.39 19.54 -68.69
CA TYR A 619 77.35 18.65 -68.06
C TYR A 619 77.30 17.23 -68.66
N THR A 620 78.38 16.47 -68.51
CA THR A 620 78.36 15.05 -68.87
C THR A 620 77.38 14.30 -67.99
N SER A 621 76.59 13.39 -68.57
CA SER A 621 75.59 12.61 -67.82
C SER A 621 76.21 11.76 -66.70
N GLU A 622 77.46 11.33 -66.87
CA GLU A 622 78.25 10.64 -65.86
C GLU A 622 78.62 11.54 -64.67
N SER A 623 79.02 12.81 -64.91
CA SER A 623 79.33 13.76 -63.82
C SER A 623 78.09 14.34 -63.14
N TYR A 624 76.97 14.48 -63.87
CA TYR A 624 75.72 15.00 -63.33
C TYR A 624 74.89 13.97 -62.54
N SER A 625 75.00 12.67 -62.88
CA SER A 625 74.28 11.58 -62.20
C SER A 625 74.50 11.54 -60.68
N PRO A 626 75.72 11.69 -60.13
CA PRO A 626 75.96 11.85 -58.69
C PRO A 626 75.19 13.00 -58.05
N LEU A 627 75.00 14.13 -58.73
CA LEU A 627 74.26 15.29 -58.18
C LEU A 627 72.76 14.97 -58.07
N LYS A 628 72.23 14.27 -59.07
CA LYS A 628 70.84 13.77 -59.11
C LYS A 628 70.58 12.75 -58.00
N ALA A 629 71.53 11.85 -57.74
CA ALA A 629 71.48 10.90 -56.62
C ALA A 629 71.58 11.59 -55.26
N ALA A 630 72.51 12.55 -55.10
CA ALA A 630 72.67 13.31 -53.86
C ALA A 630 71.42 14.13 -53.50
N LEU A 631 70.77 14.75 -54.50
CA LEU A 631 69.50 15.47 -54.30
C LEU A 631 68.34 14.55 -53.89
N ALA A 632 68.43 13.24 -54.12
CA ALA A 632 67.39 12.25 -53.79
C ALA A 632 67.55 11.57 -52.41
N LEU A 633 68.62 11.86 -51.65
CA LEU A 633 68.82 11.34 -50.29
C LEU A 633 67.72 11.82 -49.32
N PRO A 634 67.44 11.08 -48.23
CA PRO A 634 66.48 11.50 -47.19
C PRO A 634 66.95 12.74 -46.40
N GLU A 635 66.02 13.32 -45.62
CA GLU A 635 66.21 14.53 -44.79
C GLU A 635 65.41 14.42 -43.47
N THR A 636 65.27 13.21 -42.93
CA THR A 636 64.40 12.92 -41.76
C THR A 636 65.15 12.97 -40.42
N THR A 637 66.47 13.09 -40.45
CA THR A 637 67.34 13.33 -39.29
C THR A 637 68.42 14.37 -39.65
N ASN A 638 68.99 15.03 -38.64
CA ASN A 638 70.11 15.95 -38.83
C ASN A 638 71.34 15.24 -39.47
N GLY A 639 71.60 13.99 -39.10
CA GLY A 639 72.64 13.17 -39.72
C GLY A 639 72.43 12.95 -41.23
N GLU A 640 71.19 12.69 -41.67
CA GLU A 640 70.83 12.63 -43.09
C GLU A 640 70.96 14.01 -43.77
N VAL A 641 70.53 15.09 -43.12
CA VAL A 641 70.66 16.47 -43.62
C VAL A 641 72.14 16.84 -43.85
N VAL A 642 73.04 16.45 -42.94
CA VAL A 642 74.49 16.63 -43.09
C VAL A 642 75.05 15.74 -44.19
N ALA A 643 74.76 14.44 -44.20
CA ALA A 643 75.24 13.52 -45.24
C ALA A 643 74.77 13.93 -46.65
N LYS A 644 73.54 14.43 -46.79
CA LYS A 644 72.99 14.98 -48.02
C LYS A 644 73.69 16.28 -48.43
N THR A 645 74.01 17.14 -47.46
CA THR A 645 74.79 18.37 -47.68
C THR A 645 76.18 18.06 -48.24
N GLU A 646 76.88 17.07 -47.68
CA GLU A 646 78.17 16.61 -48.16
C GLU A 646 78.07 15.98 -49.55
N ALA A 647 77.09 15.10 -49.78
CA ALA A 647 76.88 14.45 -51.08
C ALA A 647 76.61 15.48 -52.19
N ILE A 648 75.77 16.49 -51.93
CA ILE A 648 75.49 17.56 -52.91
C ILE A 648 76.73 18.41 -53.19
N GLN A 649 77.53 18.75 -52.16
CA GLN A 649 78.77 19.51 -52.35
C GLN A 649 79.85 18.72 -53.10
N ASN A 650 80.01 17.43 -52.78
CA ASN A 650 80.94 16.54 -53.47
C ASN A 650 80.53 16.34 -54.94
N ALA A 651 79.25 16.17 -55.24
CA ALA A 651 78.78 16.07 -56.61
C ALA A 651 78.96 17.39 -57.39
N LEU A 652 78.63 18.54 -56.78
CA LEU A 652 78.86 19.87 -57.36
C LEU A 652 80.33 20.14 -57.72
N ALA A 653 81.28 19.58 -56.96
CA ALA A 653 82.70 19.76 -57.18
C ALA A 653 83.28 18.92 -58.34
N ASN A 654 82.55 17.91 -58.82
CA ASN A 654 83.02 16.94 -59.83
C ASN A 654 82.29 17.05 -61.18
N LEU A 655 81.55 18.13 -61.42
CA LEU A 655 80.83 18.39 -62.67
C LEU A 655 81.79 18.74 -63.84
N GLU A 656 81.69 18.04 -64.97
CA GLU A 656 82.47 18.27 -66.20
C GLU A 656 81.56 18.73 -67.35
N PHE A 657 81.93 19.80 -68.06
CA PHE A 657 81.12 20.34 -69.17
C PHE A 657 81.03 19.36 -70.35
N ALA A 658 79.83 19.22 -70.93
CA ALA A 658 79.56 18.26 -72.00
C ALA A 658 80.45 18.45 -73.25
N GLY A 659 80.82 19.70 -73.57
CA GLY A 659 81.72 20.03 -74.69
C GLY A 659 83.22 19.82 -74.42
N GLN A 660 83.65 19.55 -73.17
CA GLN A 660 85.06 19.67 -72.78
C GLN A 660 85.99 18.72 -73.56
N SER A 661 85.54 17.49 -73.84
CA SER A 661 86.30 16.51 -74.63
C SER A 661 86.54 16.99 -76.07
N ALA A 662 85.54 17.61 -76.69
CA ALA A 662 85.66 18.18 -78.04
C ALA A 662 86.60 19.39 -78.07
N LEU A 663 86.55 20.24 -77.04
CA LEU A 663 87.47 21.38 -76.90
C LEU A 663 88.93 20.92 -76.73
N ASN A 664 89.16 19.92 -75.88
CA ASN A 664 90.48 19.35 -75.66
C ASN A 664 91.04 18.77 -76.98
N ALA A 665 90.23 18.05 -77.75
CA ALA A 665 90.62 17.53 -79.06
C ALA A 665 90.86 18.64 -80.13
N ALA A 666 90.18 19.78 -80.04
CA ALA A 666 90.43 20.94 -80.90
C ALA A 666 91.75 21.65 -80.56
N LYS A 667 92.05 21.81 -79.26
CA LYS A 667 93.34 22.37 -78.77
C LYS A 667 94.53 21.54 -79.26
N THR A 668 94.50 20.22 -79.08
CA THR A 668 95.60 19.33 -79.55
C THR A 668 95.88 19.51 -81.04
N LYS A 669 94.84 19.65 -81.88
CA LYS A 669 95.00 19.88 -83.32
C LYS A 669 95.58 21.26 -83.68
N ALA A 670 95.42 22.24 -82.79
CA ALA A 670 96.03 23.56 -82.90
C ALA A 670 97.51 23.54 -82.48
N ASP A 671 97.85 22.84 -81.39
CA ASP A 671 99.22 22.67 -80.91
C ASP A 671 100.13 21.96 -81.92
N GLU A 672 99.56 21.15 -82.82
CA GLU A 672 100.25 20.53 -83.97
C GLU A 672 100.71 21.52 -85.07
N LYS A 673 100.34 22.80 -85.02
CA LYS A 673 100.55 23.77 -86.13
C LYS A 673 101.69 24.73 -85.80
N GLN A 674 102.62 24.90 -86.75
CA GLN A 674 103.79 25.76 -86.58
C GLN A 674 103.60 27.12 -87.24
N GLU A 675 103.85 28.21 -86.49
CA GLU A 675 103.65 29.59 -86.95
C GLU A 675 104.46 29.95 -88.20
N ALA A 676 105.59 29.28 -88.43
CA ALA A 676 106.48 29.53 -89.58
C ALA A 676 105.96 28.99 -90.92
N ASP A 677 105.01 28.04 -90.92
CA ASP A 677 104.45 27.48 -92.15
C ASP A 677 103.33 28.35 -92.74
N TYR A 678 102.70 29.19 -91.92
CA TYR A 678 101.45 29.88 -92.24
C TYR A 678 101.60 31.41 -92.24
N THR A 679 100.66 32.12 -92.86
CA THR A 679 100.61 33.58 -92.79
C THR A 679 100.34 34.04 -91.36
N SER A 680 101.06 35.06 -90.89
CA SER A 680 100.88 35.58 -89.52
C SER A 680 99.46 36.08 -89.25
N VAL A 681 98.69 36.42 -90.29
CA VAL A 681 97.26 36.76 -90.17
C VAL A 681 96.43 35.52 -89.81
N SER A 682 96.58 34.42 -90.55
CA SER A 682 95.82 33.20 -90.27
C SER A 682 96.25 32.51 -88.97
N PHE A 683 97.54 32.52 -88.63
CA PHE A 683 98.02 31.95 -87.37
C PHE A 683 97.61 32.79 -86.14
N ASN A 684 97.52 34.11 -86.24
CA ASN A 684 97.00 34.94 -85.14
C ASN A 684 95.50 34.74 -84.91
N ALA A 685 94.72 34.37 -85.93
CA ALA A 685 93.32 33.96 -85.73
C ALA A 685 93.22 32.69 -84.86
N LEU A 686 94.13 31.73 -85.05
CA LEU A 686 94.22 30.52 -84.22
C LEU A 686 94.62 30.83 -82.77
N LYS A 687 95.59 31.74 -82.56
CA LYS A 687 95.93 32.24 -81.22
C LYS A 687 94.72 32.91 -80.53
N SER A 688 94.02 33.79 -81.25
CA SER A 688 92.84 34.48 -80.72
C SER A 688 91.71 33.51 -80.33
N ALA A 689 91.51 32.44 -81.11
CA ALA A 689 90.57 31.38 -80.78
C ALA A 689 90.99 30.58 -79.52
N LEU A 690 92.29 30.33 -79.34
CA LEU A 690 92.85 29.69 -78.14
C LEU A 690 92.79 30.57 -76.88
N GLU A 691 92.56 31.88 -77.00
CA GLU A 691 92.46 32.83 -75.89
C GLU A 691 91.03 33.05 -75.33
N LEU A 692 89.99 32.52 -75.99
CA LEU A 692 88.59 32.64 -75.52
C LEU A 692 88.35 32.00 -74.14
N THR A 693 87.28 32.40 -73.45
CA THR A 693 86.91 31.85 -72.13
C THR A 693 86.32 30.44 -72.21
N GLU A 694 86.28 29.75 -71.06
CA GLU A 694 85.86 28.34 -70.91
C GLU A 694 85.04 28.12 -69.63
N THR A 695 84.32 29.14 -69.15
CA THR A 695 83.66 29.12 -67.82
C THR A 695 82.24 28.55 -67.82
N THR A 696 81.70 28.22 -68.98
CA THR A 696 80.38 27.63 -69.23
C THR A 696 80.46 26.65 -70.39
N ASN A 697 79.52 25.70 -70.48
CA ASN A 697 79.48 24.75 -71.60
C ASN A 697 79.30 25.46 -72.96
N GLY A 698 78.51 26.53 -73.00
CA GLY A 698 78.34 27.37 -74.19
C GLY A 698 79.64 28.04 -74.65
N GLU A 699 80.45 28.55 -73.73
CA GLU A 699 81.80 29.07 -74.05
C GLU A 699 82.75 27.96 -74.50
N VAL A 700 82.71 26.79 -73.86
CA VAL A 700 83.51 25.61 -74.24
C VAL A 700 83.19 25.17 -75.67
N VAL A 701 81.91 25.14 -76.06
CA VAL A 701 81.48 24.85 -77.44
C VAL A 701 81.89 25.97 -78.40
N ALA A 702 81.59 27.23 -78.10
CA ALA A 702 81.94 28.36 -78.96
C ALA A 702 83.46 28.48 -79.20
N LYS A 703 84.28 28.18 -78.18
CA LYS A 703 85.74 28.10 -78.31
C LYS A 703 86.18 26.91 -79.16
N THR A 704 85.51 25.77 -79.04
CA THR A 704 85.75 24.59 -79.89
C THR A 704 85.51 24.93 -81.37
N GLU A 705 84.39 25.60 -81.67
CA GLU A 705 84.04 26.06 -83.01
C GLU A 705 85.04 27.11 -83.53
N ALA A 706 85.42 28.08 -82.71
CA ALA A 706 86.41 29.10 -83.08
C ALA A 706 87.79 28.49 -83.41
N ILE A 707 88.27 27.53 -82.60
CA ILE A 707 89.55 26.86 -82.87
C ILE A 707 89.47 26.02 -84.15
N GLN A 708 88.36 25.30 -84.38
CA GLN A 708 88.17 24.52 -85.62
C GLN A 708 88.05 25.42 -86.85
N SER A 709 87.38 26.57 -86.74
CA SER A 709 87.25 27.56 -87.81
C SER A 709 88.60 28.20 -88.14
N ALA A 710 89.39 28.59 -87.13
CA ALA A 710 90.73 29.13 -87.33
C ALA A 710 91.71 28.09 -87.90
N LEU A 711 91.61 26.82 -87.49
CA LEU A 711 92.35 25.70 -88.08
C LEU A 711 92.04 25.50 -89.57
N ALA A 712 90.79 25.67 -89.98
CA ALA A 712 90.38 25.60 -91.38
C ALA A 712 90.78 26.84 -92.20
N GLY A 713 91.05 27.97 -91.53
CA GLY A 713 91.46 29.25 -92.14
C GLY A 713 92.97 29.44 -92.31
N LEU A 714 93.80 28.42 -92.07
CA LEU A 714 95.26 28.50 -92.17
C LEU A 714 95.74 28.54 -93.63
N GLU A 715 96.51 29.58 -93.99
CA GLU A 715 97.07 29.79 -95.34
C GLU A 715 98.59 29.67 -95.32
N PHE A 716 99.19 28.87 -96.22
CA PHE A 716 100.66 28.70 -96.28
C PHE A 716 101.38 29.97 -96.74
N ALA A 717 102.49 30.31 -96.07
CA ALA A 717 103.22 31.55 -96.30
C ALA A 717 103.74 31.74 -97.75
N GLY A 718 104.07 30.65 -98.45
CA GLY A 718 104.56 30.68 -99.83
C GLY A 718 103.52 30.96 -100.91
N GLN A 719 102.21 30.89 -100.63
CA GLN A 719 101.16 30.90 -101.67
C GLN A 719 101.18 32.15 -102.56
N SER A 720 101.53 33.32 -102.02
CA SER A 720 101.61 34.55 -102.82
C SER A 720 102.69 34.49 -103.90
N ALA A 721 103.81 33.79 -103.66
CA ALA A 721 104.88 33.65 -104.63
C ALA A 721 104.50 32.62 -105.72
N LEU A 722 103.94 31.48 -105.29
CA LEU A 722 103.46 30.43 -106.20
C LEU A 722 102.41 30.95 -107.18
N LYS A 723 101.46 31.76 -106.70
CA LYS A 723 100.42 32.39 -107.53
C LYS A 723 101.03 33.32 -108.58
N THR A 724 102.10 34.03 -108.26
CA THR A 724 102.83 34.88 -109.22
C THR A 724 103.60 34.05 -110.25
N ALA A 725 104.24 32.94 -109.85
CA ALA A 725 104.94 32.05 -110.79
C ALA A 725 103.97 31.37 -111.78
N LYS A 726 102.84 30.85 -111.28
CA LYS A 726 101.76 30.28 -112.12
C LYS A 726 101.24 31.28 -113.17
N ALA A 727 100.97 32.52 -112.78
CA ALA A 727 100.49 33.54 -113.72
C ALA A 727 101.48 33.82 -114.87
N LYS A 728 102.80 33.84 -114.59
CA LYS A 728 103.85 33.97 -115.63
C LYS A 728 103.88 32.78 -116.60
N ALA A 729 103.51 31.58 -116.13
CA ALA A 729 103.42 30.37 -116.92
C ALA A 729 102.17 30.35 -117.83
N GLU A 730 101.03 30.82 -117.31
CA GLU A 730 99.78 30.97 -118.06
C GLU A 730 99.89 31.95 -119.25
N GLU A 731 100.86 32.87 -119.23
CA GLU A 731 101.18 33.74 -120.37
C GLU A 731 101.87 33.02 -121.55
N LYS A 732 102.25 31.74 -121.42
CA LYS A 732 102.98 30.99 -122.47
C LYS A 732 102.03 30.04 -123.19
N GLN A 733 102.05 30.06 -124.52
CA GLN A 733 101.20 29.19 -125.35
C GLN A 733 102.00 27.98 -125.85
N GLU A 734 101.50 26.77 -125.64
CA GLU A 734 102.15 25.51 -126.07
C GLU A 734 102.50 25.50 -127.56
N ALA A 735 101.64 26.11 -128.40
CA ALA A 735 101.83 26.20 -129.84
C ALA A 735 102.98 27.13 -130.30
N ASP A 736 103.49 28.00 -129.43
CA ASP A 736 104.63 28.86 -129.77
C ASP A 736 105.98 28.16 -129.61
N TYR A 737 106.04 27.12 -128.78
CA TYR A 737 107.30 26.55 -128.31
C TYR A 737 107.46 25.07 -128.72
N THR A 738 108.69 24.55 -128.61
CA THR A 738 108.96 23.13 -128.82
C THR A 738 108.26 22.30 -127.74
N SER A 739 107.64 21.19 -128.14
CA SER A 739 106.92 20.32 -127.20
C SER A 739 107.81 19.77 -126.09
N GLU A 740 109.10 19.60 -126.36
CA GLU A 740 110.10 19.23 -125.36
C GLU A 740 110.29 20.33 -124.30
N SER A 741 110.57 21.58 -124.69
CA SER A 741 110.75 22.69 -123.74
C SER A 741 109.48 23.02 -122.96
N TYR A 742 108.32 23.03 -123.61
CA TYR A 742 107.04 23.30 -122.94
C TYR A 742 106.61 22.18 -121.98
N SER A 743 107.01 20.92 -122.23
CA SER A 743 106.70 19.80 -121.32
C SER A 743 107.30 19.97 -119.91
N LEU A 744 108.45 20.65 -119.80
CA LEU A 744 109.10 20.95 -118.52
C LEU A 744 108.27 21.94 -117.70
N LEU A 745 107.71 22.97 -118.35
CA LEU A 745 106.84 23.96 -117.70
C LEU A 745 105.55 23.30 -117.19
N LYS A 746 105.01 22.36 -117.96
CA LYS A 746 103.85 21.55 -117.55
C LYS A 746 104.16 20.67 -116.34
N ALA A 747 105.30 19.98 -116.33
CA ALA A 747 105.71 19.16 -115.19
C ALA A 747 105.90 19.98 -113.90
N ALA A 748 106.46 21.20 -114.00
CA ALA A 748 106.56 22.12 -112.87
C ALA A 748 105.18 22.56 -112.33
N LEU A 749 104.21 22.78 -113.21
CA LEU A 749 102.82 23.10 -112.85
C LEU A 749 102.06 21.91 -112.20
N GLU A 750 102.57 20.69 -112.25
CA GLU A 750 101.93 19.47 -111.71
C GLU A 750 102.43 19.05 -110.30
N LEU A 751 103.45 19.71 -109.73
CA LEU A 751 103.98 19.45 -108.38
C LEU A 751 102.93 19.64 -107.25
N PRO A 752 103.09 19.03 -106.07
CA PRO A 752 102.14 19.17 -104.95
C PRO A 752 102.17 20.57 -104.29
N GLU A 753 101.13 20.86 -103.49
CA GLU A 753 100.91 22.15 -102.80
C GLU A 753 100.33 21.94 -101.37
N THR A 754 100.60 20.79 -100.75
CA THR A 754 99.95 20.36 -99.49
C THR A 754 100.71 20.77 -98.23
N THR A 755 101.94 21.27 -98.38
CA THR A 755 102.75 21.89 -97.32
C THR A 755 103.37 23.20 -97.82
N ASN A 756 103.76 24.08 -96.89
CA ASN A 756 104.47 25.32 -97.24
C ASN A 756 105.78 25.06 -98.02
N ALA A 757 106.50 23.98 -97.68
CA ALA A 757 107.72 23.56 -98.37
C ALA A 757 107.45 23.13 -99.83
N GLU A 758 106.37 22.40 -100.09
CA GLU A 758 105.96 22.03 -101.45
C GLU A 758 105.53 23.26 -102.27
N VAL A 759 104.78 24.18 -101.67
CA VAL A 759 104.37 25.46 -102.29
C VAL A 759 105.59 26.28 -102.72
N VAL A 760 106.65 26.33 -101.90
CA VAL A 760 107.92 26.98 -102.25
C VAL A 760 108.63 26.23 -103.39
N ALA A 761 108.86 24.92 -103.26
CA ALA A 761 109.57 24.12 -104.26
C ALA A 761 108.88 24.15 -105.64
N LYS A 762 107.54 24.17 -105.67
CA LYS A 762 106.76 24.34 -106.90
C LYS A 762 106.94 25.73 -107.53
N THR A 763 107.09 26.77 -106.72
CA THR A 763 107.37 28.13 -107.21
C THR A 763 108.69 28.15 -107.97
N GLU A 764 109.74 27.61 -107.37
CA GLU A 764 111.09 27.55 -107.95
C GLU A 764 111.12 26.79 -109.28
N ALA A 765 110.49 25.61 -109.33
CA ALA A 765 110.42 24.79 -110.55
C ALA A 765 109.70 25.48 -111.72
N ILE A 766 108.63 26.26 -111.44
CA ILE A 766 107.90 26.99 -112.49
C ILE A 766 108.75 28.15 -113.03
N GLU A 767 109.49 28.85 -112.17
CA GLU A 767 110.37 29.94 -112.60
C GLU A 767 111.61 29.44 -113.36
N GLU A 768 112.14 28.25 -113.03
CA GLU A 768 113.21 27.61 -113.82
C GLU A 768 112.72 27.20 -115.22
N ALA A 769 111.59 26.48 -115.30
CA ALA A 769 111.06 25.99 -116.58
C ALA A 769 110.64 27.14 -117.53
N LEU A 770 110.22 28.28 -116.98
CA LEU A 770 109.91 29.50 -117.75
C LEU A 770 111.10 30.08 -118.53
N VAL A 771 112.33 29.79 -118.11
CA VAL A 771 113.56 30.27 -118.77
C VAL A 771 114.01 29.37 -119.93
N GLY A 772 113.52 28.12 -119.98
CA GLY A 772 114.00 27.08 -120.90
C GLY A 772 113.25 26.94 -122.24
N LEU A 773 112.38 27.89 -122.60
CA LEU A 773 111.47 27.76 -123.76
C LEU A 773 112.11 28.12 -125.12
N GLU A 774 111.93 27.27 -126.14
CA GLU A 774 112.44 27.45 -127.51
C GLU A 774 111.30 27.53 -128.55
N PHE A 775 111.37 28.40 -129.56
CA PHE A 775 110.27 28.59 -130.54
C PHE A 775 110.14 27.49 -131.62
N ALA A 776 108.91 27.08 -131.93
CA ALA A 776 108.62 25.95 -132.82
C ALA A 776 108.92 26.17 -134.33
N GLY A 777 108.59 27.35 -134.87
CA GLY A 777 108.64 27.66 -136.30
C GLY A 777 110.04 27.77 -136.91
N GLN A 778 111.09 27.81 -136.09
CA GLN A 778 112.47 28.08 -136.49
C GLN A 778 112.99 27.11 -137.57
N THR A 779 112.60 25.83 -137.50
CA THR A 779 113.00 24.79 -138.46
C THR A 779 112.30 24.94 -139.81
N ALA A 780 111.01 25.28 -139.82
CA ALA A 780 110.21 25.42 -141.05
C ALA A 780 110.67 26.62 -141.89
N LEU A 781 111.00 27.73 -141.23
CA LEU A 781 111.52 28.94 -141.87
C LEU A 781 112.82 28.69 -142.63
N ASN A 782 113.72 27.90 -142.04
CA ASN A 782 114.99 27.54 -142.66
C ASN A 782 114.80 26.68 -143.92
N ALA A 783 113.72 25.90 -144.00
CA ALA A 783 113.36 25.12 -145.20
C ALA A 783 112.71 25.98 -146.31
N ALA A 784 111.81 26.91 -145.96
CA ALA A 784 111.17 27.79 -146.96
C ALA A 784 112.20 28.71 -147.65
N LYS A 785 113.14 29.28 -146.89
CA LYS A 785 114.29 30.05 -147.40
C LYS A 785 115.18 29.29 -148.40
N ALA A 786 115.16 27.94 -148.38
CA ALA A 786 115.88 27.12 -149.35
C ALA A 786 115.09 27.01 -150.67
N LYS A 787 113.81 26.64 -150.63
CA LYS A 787 112.92 26.55 -151.81
C LYS A 787 112.86 27.85 -152.62
N ALA A 788 112.86 29.00 -151.95
CA ALA A 788 112.83 30.30 -152.60
C ALA A 788 113.99 30.54 -153.59
N LYS A 789 115.13 29.86 -153.39
CA LYS A 789 116.32 29.98 -154.25
C LYS A 789 116.29 29.06 -155.49
N GLU A 790 115.26 28.23 -155.65
CA GLU A 790 115.13 27.27 -156.76
C GLU A 790 114.29 27.80 -157.94
N LYS A 791 113.70 28.99 -157.82
CA LYS A 791 112.85 29.59 -158.86
C LYS A 791 113.62 30.55 -159.76
N GLU A 792 113.29 30.55 -161.04
CA GLU A 792 113.75 31.54 -162.01
C GLU A 792 112.65 32.56 -162.33
N GLU A 793 113.03 33.81 -162.60
CA GLU A 793 112.12 34.95 -162.79
C GLU A 793 111.34 34.92 -164.11
N ALA A 794 111.68 34.03 -165.04
CA ALA A 794 111.18 34.04 -166.42
C ALA A 794 109.86 33.28 -166.64
N ASP A 795 109.51 32.32 -165.78
CA ASP A 795 108.34 31.43 -165.97
C ASP A 795 107.01 32.04 -165.46
N TYR A 796 107.07 33.20 -164.80
CA TYR A 796 105.96 33.79 -164.04
C TYR A 796 105.82 35.29 -164.33
N THR A 797 104.72 35.91 -163.88
CA THR A 797 104.58 37.37 -164.04
C THR A 797 105.62 38.10 -163.19
N SER A 798 106.24 39.16 -163.73
CA SER A 798 107.26 39.94 -163.01
C SER A 798 106.74 40.53 -161.69
N GLU A 799 105.44 40.77 -161.61
CA GLU A 799 104.75 41.17 -160.38
C GLU A 799 104.77 40.04 -159.34
N SER A 800 104.37 38.81 -159.70
CA SER A 800 104.40 37.66 -158.79
C SER A 800 105.80 37.30 -158.29
N TYR A 801 106.83 37.38 -159.13
CA TYR A 801 108.20 37.10 -158.71
C TYR A 801 108.77 38.20 -157.78
N SER A 802 108.30 39.45 -157.91
CA SER A 802 108.70 40.54 -157.00
C SER A 802 108.20 40.32 -155.56
N ALA A 803 107.07 39.63 -155.38
CA ALA A 803 106.57 39.23 -154.06
C ALA A 803 107.52 38.22 -153.39
N LEU A 804 108.05 37.24 -154.13
CA LEU A 804 108.96 36.21 -153.62
C LEU A 804 110.23 36.81 -153.04
N LYS A 805 110.76 37.84 -153.69
CA LYS A 805 111.91 38.59 -153.20
C LYS A 805 111.61 39.33 -151.89
N SER A 806 110.45 39.99 -151.83
CA SER A 806 110.02 40.77 -150.66
C SER A 806 109.80 39.89 -149.41
N ALA A 807 109.24 38.70 -149.59
CA ALA A 807 109.00 37.74 -148.52
C ALA A 807 110.29 37.27 -147.81
N MET A 808 111.43 37.22 -148.51
CA MET A 808 112.70 36.80 -147.91
C MET A 808 113.26 37.80 -146.89
N GLU A 809 112.76 39.05 -146.85
CA GLU A 809 113.33 40.17 -146.07
C GLU A 809 112.62 40.46 -144.73
N MET A 810 111.55 39.73 -144.38
CA MET A 810 110.73 39.96 -143.16
C MET A 810 111.43 39.63 -141.81
N SER A 811 110.78 39.94 -140.68
CA SER A 811 111.27 39.70 -139.32
C SER A 811 111.19 38.23 -138.85
N GLU A 812 111.88 37.91 -137.75
CA GLU A 812 112.07 36.54 -137.23
C GLU A 812 112.10 36.50 -135.67
N ALA A 813 111.51 37.49 -134.97
CA ALA A 813 111.71 37.68 -133.52
C ALA A 813 110.73 36.92 -132.60
N THR A 814 109.65 36.38 -133.16
CA THR A 814 108.66 35.55 -132.46
C THR A 814 108.35 34.30 -133.26
N ASN A 815 107.77 33.27 -132.63
CA ASN A 815 107.27 32.10 -133.36
C ASN A 815 106.26 32.50 -134.46
N ALA A 816 105.31 33.36 -134.14
CA ALA A 816 104.36 33.91 -135.10
C ALA A 816 105.03 34.67 -136.26
N GLU A 817 106.09 35.45 -136.03
CA GLU A 817 106.86 36.09 -137.12
C GLU A 817 107.63 35.06 -137.96
N MET A 818 108.23 34.04 -137.34
CA MET A 818 108.93 32.99 -138.09
C MET A 818 107.96 32.15 -138.92
N VAL A 819 106.77 31.85 -138.41
CA VAL A 819 105.68 31.23 -139.17
C VAL A 819 105.22 32.18 -140.28
N ALA A 820 104.89 33.43 -139.99
CA ALA A 820 104.45 34.41 -141.00
C ALA A 820 105.48 34.66 -142.11
N LYS A 821 106.79 34.60 -141.81
CA LYS A 821 107.85 34.66 -142.83
C LYS A 821 107.99 33.35 -143.61
N THR A 822 107.76 32.20 -142.97
CA THR A 822 107.67 30.89 -143.63
C THR A 822 106.48 30.87 -144.59
N GLU A 823 105.33 31.38 -144.15
CA GLU A 823 104.10 31.55 -144.91
C GLU A 823 104.33 32.52 -146.05
N ALA A 824 104.77 33.76 -145.82
CA ALA A 824 105.03 34.73 -146.90
C ALA A 824 105.97 34.19 -147.99
N ILE A 825 107.02 33.41 -147.62
CA ILE A 825 107.91 32.79 -148.61
C ILE A 825 107.20 31.65 -149.37
N ASN A 826 106.39 30.82 -148.70
CA ASN A 826 105.62 29.76 -149.37
C ASN A 826 104.41 30.30 -150.17
N GLU A 827 103.79 31.38 -149.70
CA GLU A 827 102.69 32.11 -150.34
C GLU A 827 103.21 32.81 -151.58
N ALA A 828 104.35 33.50 -151.52
CA ALA A 828 104.97 34.07 -152.71
C ALA A 828 105.63 33.02 -153.63
N LEU A 829 105.77 31.76 -153.19
CA LEU A 829 106.05 30.60 -154.05
C LEU A 829 104.78 29.98 -154.67
N ALA A 830 103.59 30.22 -154.09
CA ALA A 830 102.31 29.66 -154.54
C ALA A 830 101.48 30.65 -155.37
N GLY A 831 101.51 31.94 -155.01
CA GLY A 831 101.05 33.10 -155.77
C GLY A 831 101.97 33.46 -156.94
N LEU A 832 102.86 32.55 -157.34
CA LEU A 832 103.48 32.52 -158.66
C LEU A 832 102.40 32.19 -159.70
N ILE A 833 101.57 33.19 -159.99
CA ILE A 833 100.37 33.09 -160.82
C ILE A 833 100.76 32.70 -162.26
N PHE A 834 100.28 31.52 -162.68
CA PHE A 834 100.10 31.22 -164.10
C PHE A 834 99.01 32.14 -164.70
N ALA A 835 99.09 32.46 -165.98
CA ALA A 835 98.44 33.64 -166.54
C ALA A 835 96.88 33.69 -166.54
N ASP A 836 96.12 32.60 -166.34
CA ASP A 836 94.72 32.51 -166.80
C ASP A 836 93.62 32.06 -165.76
N GLN A 837 93.85 32.15 -164.44
CA GLN A 837 93.04 31.45 -163.40
C GLN A 837 91.55 31.88 -163.17
N SER A 838 91.11 33.11 -163.46
CA SER A 838 90.04 33.78 -162.67
C SER A 838 88.55 33.38 -162.91
N GLY A 839 88.24 32.21 -163.44
CA GLY A 839 86.91 31.90 -164.03
C GLY A 839 85.89 31.10 -163.20
N LEU A 840 86.17 30.75 -161.93
CA LEU A 840 85.57 29.56 -161.31
C LEU A 840 84.59 29.76 -160.13
N ASP A 841 84.88 30.62 -159.15
CA ASP A 841 84.33 30.41 -157.80
C ASP A 841 82.84 30.78 -157.59
N SER A 842 82.23 31.49 -158.53
CA SER A 842 80.96 32.21 -158.35
C SER A 842 79.71 31.34 -158.05
N VAL A 843 79.76 30.02 -158.20
CA VAL A 843 78.56 29.15 -158.27
C VAL A 843 78.26 28.32 -157.02
N LYS A 844 79.20 28.15 -156.08
CA LYS A 844 79.07 27.14 -155.00
C LYS A 844 78.16 27.55 -153.83
N SER A 845 77.89 28.83 -153.64
CA SER A 845 77.51 29.41 -152.33
C SER A 845 76.04 29.28 -151.88
N GLN A 846 75.16 28.59 -152.62
CA GLN A 846 73.69 28.74 -152.45
C GLN A 846 72.98 27.61 -151.69
N VAL A 847 73.71 26.60 -151.19
CA VAL A 847 73.16 25.26 -150.91
C VAL A 847 72.76 24.98 -149.44
N ASP A 848 73.43 25.57 -148.46
CA ASP A 848 73.61 24.93 -147.14
C ASP A 848 72.52 25.18 -146.07
N GLN A 849 71.22 25.04 -146.38
CA GLN A 849 70.14 25.50 -145.47
C GLN A 849 68.87 24.59 -145.38
N LEU A 850 68.83 23.63 -144.43
CA LEU A 850 67.61 22.89 -144.02
C LEU A 850 67.70 22.23 -142.62
N ILE A 851 66.54 21.86 -142.03
CA ILE A 851 66.39 21.04 -140.79
C ILE A 851 65.26 19.98 -140.99
N LYS A 852 65.27 18.86 -140.24
CA LYS A 852 64.58 17.62 -140.64
C LYS A 852 63.53 16.99 -139.69
N GLU A 853 63.70 16.94 -138.37
CA GLU A 853 62.94 15.98 -137.52
C GLU A 853 61.54 16.41 -137.08
N HIS A 854 61.19 17.70 -137.03
CA HIS A 854 59.85 18.17 -136.59
C HIS A 854 58.72 17.85 -137.59
N TYR A 855 59.03 17.05 -138.62
CA TYR A 855 58.57 17.23 -139.98
C TYR A 855 58.50 15.87 -140.70
N SER A 856 57.68 15.77 -141.74
CA SER A 856 57.56 14.53 -142.54
C SER A 856 58.77 14.35 -143.48
N GLN A 857 59.33 13.14 -143.49
CA GLN A 857 60.62 12.71 -144.09
C GLN A 857 60.80 12.91 -145.63
N GLU A 858 59.91 13.59 -146.35
CA GLU A 858 59.85 13.53 -147.83
C GLU A 858 60.85 14.45 -148.58
N SER A 859 61.54 15.36 -147.90
CA SER A 859 61.86 16.69 -148.47
C SER A 859 63.32 17.02 -148.89
N PHE A 860 64.29 16.09 -148.85
CA PHE A 860 65.72 16.47 -148.66
C PHE A 860 66.76 16.07 -149.75
N ASN A 861 66.43 15.27 -150.77
CA ASN A 861 67.44 14.44 -151.48
C ASN A 861 68.15 15.02 -152.74
N LEU A 862 67.84 16.23 -153.21
CA LEU A 862 68.18 16.63 -154.62
C LEU A 862 69.54 17.33 -154.84
N ILE A 863 70.23 17.77 -153.80
CA ILE A 863 71.27 18.81 -153.89
C ILE A 863 72.68 18.34 -154.30
N THR A 864 73.03 17.07 -154.08
CA THR A 864 74.43 16.68 -153.79
C THR A 864 75.38 16.50 -154.99
N ASN A 865 74.89 16.39 -156.23
CA ASN A 865 75.65 15.75 -157.32
C ASN A 865 76.68 16.63 -158.08
N ALA A 866 76.64 17.96 -157.97
CA ALA A 866 77.15 18.85 -159.01
C ALA A 866 78.61 19.36 -158.88
N LEU A 867 79.37 18.97 -157.85
CA LEU A 867 80.50 19.77 -157.35
C LEU A 867 81.93 19.37 -157.82
N ASN A 868 82.10 18.39 -158.71
CA ASN A 868 83.31 17.52 -158.72
C ASN A 868 84.11 17.43 -160.07
N LEU A 869 84.93 18.44 -160.43
CA LEU A 869 85.88 18.41 -161.59
C LEU A 869 87.29 19.00 -161.19
N PRO A 870 88.36 18.94 -162.02
CA PRO A 870 89.75 19.29 -161.64
C PRO A 870 90.40 20.53 -162.32
N GLU A 871 91.48 21.07 -161.71
CA GLU A 871 92.34 22.18 -162.20
C GLU A 871 93.80 22.06 -161.67
N THR A 872 94.88 21.97 -162.49
CA THR A 872 96.29 21.97 -161.95
C THR A 872 97.38 22.72 -162.76
N THR A 873 97.33 22.77 -164.10
CA THR A 873 98.21 23.67 -164.90
C THR A 873 97.42 24.88 -165.41
N ASN A 874 98.11 25.88 -165.98
CA ASN A 874 97.46 27.00 -166.67
C ASN A 874 96.45 26.55 -167.75
N ASP A 875 96.67 25.38 -168.35
CA ASP A 875 95.82 24.82 -169.40
C ASP A 875 94.53 24.15 -168.87
N GLU A 876 94.45 23.83 -167.57
CA GLU A 876 93.38 22.97 -167.02
C GLU A 876 92.22 23.73 -166.34
N VAL A 877 92.46 24.94 -165.83
CA VAL A 877 91.52 25.69 -164.95
C VAL A 877 90.16 25.97 -165.60
N ILE A 878 90.11 26.03 -166.92
CA ILE A 878 89.04 26.64 -167.73
C ILE A 878 87.72 25.82 -167.74
N ALA A 879 87.66 24.63 -167.14
CA ALA A 879 86.63 23.63 -167.44
C ALA A 879 85.42 23.48 -166.47
N LYS A 880 85.47 23.97 -165.23
CA LYS A 880 84.64 23.41 -164.11
C LYS A 880 83.35 24.16 -163.74
N THR A 881 83.18 25.43 -164.09
CA THR A 881 82.24 26.38 -163.44
C THR A 881 80.72 26.07 -163.56
N GLN A 882 80.28 25.13 -164.39
CA GLN A 882 78.97 25.25 -165.06
C GLN A 882 77.72 24.62 -164.36
N ALA A 883 77.80 24.01 -163.17
CA ALA A 883 76.91 22.88 -162.82
C ALA A 883 75.86 22.93 -161.65
N ILE A 884 75.77 23.93 -160.75
CA ILE A 884 75.43 23.69 -159.30
C ILE A 884 74.00 24.07 -158.70
N GLN A 885 72.91 24.39 -159.42
CA GLN A 885 71.94 25.46 -158.99
C GLN A 885 70.44 25.15 -158.39
N ASP A 886 70.10 24.33 -157.32
CA ASP A 886 68.70 23.70 -156.91
C ASP A 886 67.80 23.94 -155.54
N ALA A 887 67.11 22.97 -154.80
CA ALA A 887 65.70 23.01 -154.10
C ALA A 887 65.30 22.44 -152.60
N ILE A 888 63.99 22.42 -152.07
CA ILE A 888 63.46 22.32 -150.58
C ILE A 888 61.93 21.83 -150.17
N ASN A 889 61.43 21.46 -148.89
CA ASN A 889 59.94 21.09 -148.41
C ASN A 889 59.28 21.13 -146.86
N ASN A 890 58.53 20.12 -146.19
CA ASN A 890 57.28 20.19 -145.17
C ASN A 890 57.16 19.60 -143.62
N LEU A 891 55.98 19.45 -142.81
CA LEU A 891 55.74 19.45 -141.23
C LEU A 891 54.54 18.62 -140.35
N LYS A 892 54.49 18.17 -138.96
CA LYS A 892 53.30 17.60 -137.98
C LYS A 892 53.39 17.29 -136.31
N VAL A 893 52.30 16.95 -135.41
CA VAL A 893 52.21 16.64 -133.81
C VAL A 893 50.97 15.84 -132.99
N LEU A 894 50.83 15.58 -131.56
CA LEU A 894 49.82 14.68 -130.64
C LEU A 894 49.43 14.88 -128.99
N VAL A 895 48.55 14.07 -128.16
CA VAL A 895 47.83 14.28 -126.71
C VAL A 895 47.40 13.11 -125.54
N SER A 896 46.71 13.28 -124.27
CA SER A 896 46.30 12.28 -123.05
C SER A 896 44.99 12.29 -121.94
N SER A 897 45.00 12.15 -120.51
CA SER A 897 44.05 11.41 -119.41
C SER A 897 43.15 11.99 -118.09
N VAL A 898 42.69 11.35 -116.87
CA VAL A 898 41.48 11.63 -115.78
C VAL A 898 41.38 11.29 -114.11
N GLY A 899 40.24 11.42 -113.22
CA GLY A 899 40.03 11.30 -111.60
C GLY A 899 38.63 11.01 -110.66
N SER A 900 38.42 11.15 -109.23
CA SER A 900 37.26 10.61 -108.19
C SER A 900 36.75 11.24 -106.67
N SER A 901 35.99 10.61 -105.61
CA SER A 901 35.06 11.17 -104.38
C SER A 901 34.72 10.62 -102.81
N ASN A 902 33.52 10.84 -102.02
CA ASN A 902 33.14 10.75 -100.44
C ASN A 902 31.60 10.44 -99.75
N THR A 903 31.16 10.54 -98.38
CA THR A 903 29.77 10.18 -97.59
C THR A 903 29.12 10.86 -96.18
N ILE A 904 27.88 10.56 -95.49
CA ILE A 904 26.98 11.30 -94.34
C ILE A 904 25.86 10.58 -93.26
N ILE A 905 25.16 11.16 -92.12
CA ILE A 905 23.98 10.74 -91.11
C ILE A 905 22.94 11.84 -90.51
N VAL A 906 21.68 11.52 -89.96
CA VAL A 906 20.72 12.45 -89.21
C VAL A 906 20.06 12.15 -87.78
N GLY A 907 18.71 12.04 -87.52
CA GLY A 907 17.95 12.58 -86.30
C GLY A 907 16.83 11.80 -85.47
N LYS A 908 15.66 12.40 -85.05
CA LYS A 908 14.48 11.77 -84.32
C LYS A 908 13.10 12.06 -84.97
N ALA A 909 12.14 11.12 -84.89
CA ALA A 909 10.82 11.16 -85.54
C ALA A 909 9.96 12.34 -85.06
N GLY A 910 9.38 13.06 -86.02
CA GLY A 910 8.70 14.34 -85.76
C GLY A 910 9.62 15.53 -85.46
N ASN A 911 10.95 15.36 -85.49
CA ASN A 911 11.96 16.39 -85.21
C ASN A 911 13.21 16.32 -86.13
N ALA A 912 13.15 15.64 -87.29
CA ALA A 912 14.23 15.58 -88.27
C ALA A 912 14.04 16.60 -89.43
N PRO A 913 15.10 17.04 -90.12
CA PRO A 913 15.02 18.11 -91.12
C PRO A 913 14.50 17.63 -92.49
N GLU A 914 13.83 18.51 -93.24
CA GLU A 914 13.13 18.18 -94.51
C GLU A 914 13.97 18.31 -95.80
N ASP A 915 15.15 18.95 -95.77
CA ASP A 915 16.09 18.97 -96.91
C ASP A 915 17.49 18.50 -96.50
N VAL A 916 18.07 17.63 -97.32
CA VAL A 916 19.39 17.00 -97.13
C VAL A 916 20.35 17.25 -98.31
N LYS A 917 19.86 17.79 -99.44
CA LYS A 917 20.60 17.89 -100.71
C LYS A 917 21.67 18.98 -100.76
N GLY A 918 21.62 19.96 -99.85
CA GLY A 918 22.56 21.09 -99.79
C GLY A 918 24.01 20.77 -99.40
N SER A 919 24.45 19.51 -99.45
CA SER A 919 25.63 19.00 -98.72
C SER A 919 26.71 18.32 -99.60
N LEU A 920 26.71 18.51 -100.94
CA LEU A 920 27.45 17.67 -101.93
C LEU A 920 28.51 18.45 -102.80
N PRO A 921 29.58 17.79 -103.36
CA PRO A 921 30.79 18.43 -103.98
C PRO A 921 30.85 18.53 -105.55
N ALA A 922 31.98 18.94 -106.20
CA ALA A 922 31.92 19.58 -107.55
C ALA A 922 33.05 19.54 -108.66
N GLN A 923 34.27 18.94 -108.62
CA GLN A 923 35.25 19.06 -109.77
C GLN A 923 36.24 17.89 -110.05
N ALA A 924 36.93 17.86 -111.22
CA ALA A 924 37.91 16.83 -111.66
C ALA A 924 39.04 17.35 -112.64
N GLN A 925 40.06 16.52 -113.03
CA GLN A 925 41.33 16.98 -113.67
C GLN A 925 41.94 16.05 -114.78
N VAL A 926 42.64 16.59 -115.81
CA VAL A 926 43.07 15.88 -117.08
C VAL A 926 44.44 16.31 -117.75
N THR A 927 44.93 15.63 -118.83
CA THR A 927 46.37 15.70 -119.32
C THR A 927 46.58 15.71 -120.88
N LEU A 928 47.75 16.14 -121.42
CA LEU A 928 48.12 16.25 -122.88
C LEU A 928 49.48 15.53 -123.25
N ALA A 929 50.18 15.82 -124.39
CA ALA A 929 51.41 15.07 -124.83
C ALA A 929 52.60 15.79 -125.55
N ASN A 930 52.51 17.04 -126.01
CA ASN A 930 53.72 17.87 -126.24
C ASN A 930 54.24 18.52 -124.93
N GLY A 931 53.69 18.12 -123.78
CA GLY A 931 54.19 18.43 -122.43
C GLY A 931 53.22 19.16 -121.48
N LEU A 932 51.90 19.16 -121.71
CA LEU A 932 50.94 20.08 -121.07
C LEU A 932 49.73 19.39 -120.36
N THR A 933 48.94 20.11 -119.56
CA THR A 933 47.82 19.58 -118.71
C THR A 933 46.52 20.43 -118.75
N ARG A 934 45.40 19.92 -118.19
CA ARG A 934 44.01 20.47 -118.30
C ARG A 934 43.10 20.11 -117.08
N ILE A 935 41.88 20.65 -116.99
CA ILE A 935 40.86 20.43 -115.92
C ILE A 935 39.46 20.19 -116.53
N LEU A 936 38.53 19.53 -115.81
CA LEU A 936 37.12 19.29 -116.22
C LEU A 936 36.10 19.55 -115.08
N ASP A 937 34.95 20.12 -115.43
CA ASP A 937 33.87 20.47 -114.49
C ASP A 937 32.76 19.40 -114.37
N ILE A 938 32.07 19.36 -113.22
CA ILE A 938 30.91 18.48 -112.92
C ILE A 938 29.64 19.32 -112.83
N THR A 939 28.52 18.81 -113.35
CA THR A 939 27.30 19.63 -113.59
C THR A 939 26.05 19.30 -112.77
N SER A 940 25.94 18.13 -112.13
CA SER A 940 24.77 17.79 -111.28
C SER A 940 24.98 16.55 -110.40
N TRP A 941 24.08 16.37 -109.42
CA TRP A 941 23.92 15.15 -108.62
C TRP A 941 22.49 14.59 -108.72
N ILE A 942 22.35 13.27 -108.56
CA ILE A 942 21.10 12.51 -108.62
C ILE A 942 20.86 11.80 -107.29
N ASP A 943 19.61 11.69 -106.85
CA ASP A 943 19.10 11.00 -105.65
C ASP A 943 18.44 9.68 -106.07
N ASN A 944 18.64 8.61 -105.29
CA ASN A 944 18.34 7.25 -105.73
C ASN A 944 17.20 6.54 -104.97
N ASP A 945 16.77 6.99 -103.77
CA ASP A 945 15.91 6.17 -102.89
C ASP A 945 14.95 6.89 -101.89
N HIS A 946 14.80 8.22 -101.95
CA HIS A 946 13.65 8.99 -101.38
C HIS A 946 13.56 9.13 -99.84
N TYR A 947 14.31 10.07 -99.28
CA TYR A 947 14.35 10.47 -97.86
C TYR A 947 13.01 10.97 -97.25
N ASP A 948 12.69 10.54 -96.01
CA ASP A 948 11.53 10.96 -95.18
C ASP A 948 11.96 11.25 -93.71
N PRO A 949 11.67 12.44 -93.13
CA PRO A 949 12.02 12.79 -91.74
C PRO A 949 10.94 12.51 -90.68
N ALA A 950 9.71 12.15 -91.07
CA ALA A 950 8.63 11.87 -90.12
C ALA A 950 8.67 10.43 -89.57
N ALA A 951 9.31 9.52 -90.32
CA ALA A 951 9.52 8.12 -89.96
C ALA A 951 11.02 7.78 -89.81
N SER A 952 11.34 6.56 -89.37
CA SER A 952 12.73 6.07 -89.21
C SER A 952 13.21 5.26 -90.44
N GLY A 953 14.21 5.77 -91.19
CA GLY A 953 14.72 5.21 -92.48
C GLY A 953 16.18 5.58 -92.85
N SER A 954 16.66 5.33 -94.10
CA SER A 954 18.06 5.54 -94.62
C SER A 954 18.18 5.58 -96.18
N TYR A 955 19.09 6.39 -96.82
CA TYR A 955 18.99 6.91 -98.24
C TYR A 955 20.33 7.33 -99.01
N MET A 956 20.40 7.43 -100.38
CA MET A 956 21.64 7.46 -101.27
C MET A 956 21.67 8.31 -102.63
N PHE A 957 22.85 8.56 -103.32
CA PHE A 957 23.09 9.56 -104.46
C PHE A 957 24.12 9.24 -105.65
N THR A 958 24.29 10.07 -106.77
CA THR A 958 25.15 9.86 -108.05
C THR A 958 25.66 11.11 -108.96
N ALA A 959 26.76 11.16 -109.83
CA ALA A 959 27.24 12.30 -110.79
C ALA A 959 28.25 12.08 -112.08
N VAL A 960 28.66 13.11 -112.96
CA VAL A 960 29.27 13.05 -114.42
C VAL A 960 30.26 14.23 -115.02
N VAL A 961 30.98 14.17 -116.23
CA VAL A 961 32.04 15.13 -116.91
C VAL A 961 32.16 15.37 -118.53
N ALA A 962 33.22 16.05 -119.17
CA ALA A 962 33.31 16.63 -120.63
C ALA A 962 34.68 16.65 -121.55
N VAL A 963 34.84 17.37 -122.76
CA VAL A 963 35.80 17.11 -123.98
C VAL A 963 36.40 18.30 -124.96
N PRO A 964 37.54 18.20 -125.79
CA PRO A 964 38.29 19.21 -126.72
C PRO A 964 38.69 18.91 -128.28
N ALA A 965 39.75 19.51 -129.00
CA ALA A 965 40.01 19.51 -130.53
C ALA A 965 41.39 19.37 -131.33
N ASP A 966 42.49 20.18 -131.25
CA ASP A 966 43.77 19.96 -132.04
C ASP A 966 44.68 18.85 -131.43
N VAL A 967 44.00 17.84 -130.88
CA VAL A 967 44.13 17.30 -129.52
C VAL A 967 43.13 16.10 -129.40
N ASP A 968 43.35 15.05 -128.57
CA ASP A 968 42.63 13.73 -128.55
C ASP A 968 42.50 13.10 -127.08
N LEU A 969 41.43 12.39 -126.61
CA LEU A 969 40.93 12.46 -125.15
C LEU A 969 40.28 11.24 -124.31
N ASN A 970 39.61 11.43 -123.10
CA ASN A 970 38.98 10.45 -122.08
C ASN A 970 37.93 10.97 -120.93
N GLY A 971 37.33 10.19 -119.95
CA GLY A 971 36.29 10.61 -118.88
C GLY A 971 35.93 9.73 -117.56
N ASN A 972 35.00 10.10 -116.59
CA ASN A 972 34.61 9.36 -115.28
C ASN A 972 33.28 9.72 -114.41
N SER A 973 32.96 9.14 -113.17
CA SER A 973 31.67 9.26 -112.32
C SER A 973 31.64 8.95 -110.72
N ILE A 974 30.50 9.09 -109.91
CA ILE A 974 30.41 9.44 -108.39
C ILE A 974 29.12 9.05 -107.45
N THR A 975 29.03 9.09 -106.04
CA THR A 975 27.86 8.71 -105.02
C THR A 975 27.71 9.32 -103.48
N ILE A 976 26.68 9.02 -102.53
CA ILE A 976 26.44 9.45 -101.01
C ILE A 976 25.29 8.74 -100.03
N GLU A 977 24.91 9.10 -98.69
CA GLU A 977 24.18 8.32 -97.49
C GLU A 977 23.34 9.02 -96.21
N VAL A 978 22.39 8.41 -95.31
CA VAL A 978 21.57 8.98 -94.02
C VAL A 978 20.71 8.09 -92.89
N VAL A 979 20.09 8.51 -91.64
CA VAL A 979 19.30 7.72 -90.43
C VAL A 979 18.30 8.43 -89.26
N VAL A 980 17.29 7.83 -88.40
CA VAL A 980 16.24 8.41 -87.29
C VAL A 980 15.50 7.59 -85.96
N GLU A 981 14.82 8.13 -84.78
CA GLU A 981 14.05 7.52 -83.47
C GLU A 981 12.77 8.19 -82.52
N GLU A 982 12.16 7.70 -81.30
CA GLU A 982 10.82 8.10 -80.44
C GLU A 982 10.58 8.04 -78.74
N ALA A 983 9.36 8.19 -77.94
CA ALA A 983 8.98 8.14 -76.35
C ALA A 983 7.47 8.36 -75.53
N PRO A 984 7.11 8.08 -74.14
CA PRO A 984 5.72 8.02 -73.30
C PRO A 984 5.31 8.55 -71.71
N ILE A 985 4.13 8.26 -70.91
CA ILE A 985 3.45 8.92 -69.55
C ILE A 985 2.43 8.21 -68.37
N HIS A 986 1.85 8.79 -67.18
CA HIS A 986 0.89 8.23 -65.96
C HIS A 986 -0.06 9.10 -64.82
N SER A 987 -0.82 8.63 -63.68
CA SER A 987 -1.89 9.29 -62.64
C SER A 987 -2.31 8.81 -61.05
N SER A 988 -3.34 9.33 -60.15
CA SER A 988 -3.75 9.02 -58.59
C SER A 988 -5.14 9.47 -57.70
N VAL A 989 -5.49 9.14 -56.33
CA VAL A 989 -6.69 9.49 -55.29
C VAL A 989 -6.35 10.00 -53.78
N GLU A 990 -7.18 10.72 -52.92
CA GLU A 990 -6.82 11.45 -51.60
C GLU A 990 -7.53 11.17 -50.20
N SER A 991 -6.98 11.66 -49.04
CA SER A 991 -7.51 11.59 -47.62
C SER A 991 -8.02 12.92 -46.99
N GLN A 992 -8.71 12.88 -45.84
CA GLN A 992 -9.01 14.05 -44.98
C GLN A 992 -7.79 14.56 -44.20
N MET A 993 -7.89 15.79 -43.66
CA MET A 993 -6.86 16.43 -42.82
C MET A 993 -6.98 16.01 -41.35
N LEU A 994 -5.96 15.33 -40.82
CA LEU A 994 -5.97 14.76 -39.48
C LEU A 994 -5.61 15.80 -38.41
N THR A 995 -6.55 16.09 -37.51
CA THR A 995 -6.38 17.06 -36.39
C THR A 995 -5.70 16.46 -35.15
N SER A 996 -5.54 15.13 -35.11
CA SER A 996 -4.72 14.41 -34.14
C SER A 996 -4.09 13.20 -34.82
N LEU A 997 -2.84 12.90 -34.46
CA LEU A 997 -2.13 11.67 -34.83
C LEU A 997 -2.01 10.69 -33.64
N ASP A 998 -2.58 11.06 -32.49
CA ASP A 998 -2.68 10.18 -31.32
C ASP A 998 -3.92 9.27 -31.45
N PHE A 999 -3.67 8.06 -31.97
CA PHE A 999 -4.62 6.95 -32.01
C PHE A 999 -4.30 5.90 -30.94
N SER A 1000 -3.58 6.26 -29.86
CA SER A 1000 -3.07 5.30 -28.88
C SER A 1000 -4.16 4.63 -28.04
N THR A 1001 -4.03 3.32 -27.87
CA THR A 1001 -4.72 2.57 -26.83
C THR A 1001 -4.01 2.77 -25.48
N VAL A 1002 -4.72 3.27 -24.47
CA VAL A 1002 -4.21 3.35 -23.09
C VAL A 1002 -4.43 2.01 -22.42
N ALA A 1003 -3.35 1.33 -22.02
CA ALA A 1003 -3.42 0.05 -21.34
C ALA A 1003 -4.01 0.18 -19.92
N GLY A 1004 -4.88 -0.76 -19.56
CA GLY A 1004 -5.43 -0.84 -18.21
C GLY A 1004 -4.41 -1.33 -17.19
N THR A 1005 -4.39 -0.74 -15.98
CA THR A 1005 -3.44 -1.11 -14.92
C THR A 1005 -4.00 -2.20 -14.00
N THR A 1006 -3.10 -2.98 -13.39
CA THR A 1006 -3.39 -3.87 -12.26
C THR A 1006 -3.64 -3.07 -10.97
N ALA A 1007 -4.19 -3.73 -9.95
CA ALA A 1007 -4.13 -3.20 -8.60
C ALA A 1007 -2.69 -3.36 -8.08
N LYS A 1008 -2.13 -2.28 -7.52
CA LYS A 1008 -0.77 -2.25 -6.97
C LYS A 1008 -0.72 -1.39 -5.72
N LEU A 1009 0.00 -1.87 -4.71
CA LEU A 1009 0.51 -1.06 -3.61
C LEU A 1009 2.02 -1.23 -3.56
N ASP A 1010 2.75 -0.13 -3.47
CA ASP A 1010 4.19 -0.07 -3.22
C ASP A 1010 4.43 0.30 -1.75
N SER A 1011 5.40 -0.38 -1.12
CA SER A 1011 5.74 -0.17 0.27
C SER A 1011 6.65 1.05 0.47
N LYS A 1012 6.61 1.57 1.69
CA LYS A 1012 7.71 2.34 2.30
C LYS A 1012 9.00 1.50 2.29
N PRO A 1013 10.19 2.13 2.31
CA PRO A 1013 11.44 1.42 2.52
C PRO A 1013 11.41 0.60 3.82
N VAL A 1014 11.78 -0.67 3.74
CA VAL A 1014 11.87 -1.59 4.88
C VAL A 1014 13.15 -1.28 5.65
N THR A 1015 13.03 -0.45 6.67
CA THR A 1015 14.17 0.10 7.43
C THR A 1015 14.84 -0.88 8.40
N VAL A 1016 14.16 -1.97 8.77
CA VAL A 1016 14.67 -3.01 9.69
C VAL A 1016 14.66 -4.38 9.03
N ASP A 1017 15.67 -5.18 9.33
CA ASP A 1017 15.81 -6.57 8.88
C ASP A 1017 15.48 -7.59 9.99
N ASN A 1018 15.48 -7.21 11.27
CA ASN A 1018 15.18 -8.10 12.38
C ASN A 1018 13.83 -7.78 13.07
N PHE A 1019 12.82 -8.62 12.81
CA PHE A 1019 11.48 -8.47 13.38
C PHE A 1019 11.26 -9.30 14.66
N THR A 1020 12.29 -9.95 15.20
CA THR A 1020 12.17 -10.85 16.37
C THR A 1020 11.62 -10.14 17.62
N ASN A 1021 11.99 -8.88 17.82
CA ASN A 1021 11.54 -8.04 18.95
C ASN A 1021 10.47 -6.99 18.55
N ASN A 1022 10.08 -6.95 17.28
CA ASN A 1022 9.12 -5.98 16.72
C ASN A 1022 8.30 -6.67 15.61
N ALA A 1023 7.61 -7.74 15.98
CA ALA A 1023 6.85 -8.56 15.05
C ALA A 1023 5.73 -7.74 14.39
N LYS A 1024 5.64 -7.79 13.06
CA LYS A 1024 4.65 -7.02 12.28
C LYS A 1024 3.61 -7.92 11.63
N SER A 1025 2.35 -7.49 11.68
CA SER A 1025 1.20 -8.25 11.19
C SER A 1025 0.17 -7.41 10.43
N PHE A 1026 -0.21 -7.88 9.25
CA PHE A 1026 -1.31 -7.33 8.46
C PHE A 1026 -2.03 -8.45 7.68
N THR A 1027 -3.22 -8.16 7.17
CA THR A 1027 -4.01 -9.10 6.36
C THR A 1027 -4.29 -8.47 5.01
N ILE A 1028 -3.97 -9.18 3.93
CA ILE A 1028 -4.34 -8.79 2.57
C ILE A 1028 -5.73 -9.34 2.27
N VAL A 1029 -6.62 -8.49 1.79
CA VAL A 1029 -8.04 -8.81 1.55
C VAL A 1029 -8.35 -8.70 0.06
N TYR A 1030 -8.67 -9.83 -0.58
CA TYR A 1030 -9.06 -9.91 -2.00
C TYR A 1030 -10.47 -10.49 -2.12
N GLY A 1031 -11.48 -9.62 -2.18
CA GLY A 1031 -12.89 -10.01 -2.29
C GLY A 1031 -13.42 -10.70 -1.02
N GLN A 1032 -13.31 -12.02 -0.95
CA GLN A 1032 -13.63 -12.83 0.25
C GLN A 1032 -12.39 -13.46 0.89
N ASP A 1033 -11.24 -13.40 0.20
CA ASP A 1033 -10.00 -14.03 0.67
C ASP A 1033 -9.28 -13.11 1.63
N ARG A 1034 -8.79 -13.67 2.74
CA ARG A 1034 -8.11 -12.97 3.83
C ARG A 1034 -6.80 -13.70 4.12
N ILE A 1035 -5.71 -13.10 3.66
CA ILE A 1035 -4.36 -13.68 3.66
C ILE A 1035 -3.59 -13.03 4.82
N PRO A 1036 -3.41 -13.71 5.97
CA PRO A 1036 -2.62 -13.16 7.05
C PRO A 1036 -1.14 -13.17 6.67
N VAL A 1037 -0.48 -12.03 6.86
CA VAL A 1037 0.96 -11.85 6.76
C VAL A 1037 1.49 -11.57 8.16
N ASN A 1038 2.47 -12.35 8.59
CA ASN A 1038 3.16 -12.17 9.86
C ASN A 1038 4.66 -12.30 9.63
N VAL A 1039 5.45 -11.37 10.16
CA VAL A 1039 6.91 -11.42 10.19
C VAL A 1039 7.39 -11.14 11.61
N SER A 1040 8.04 -12.13 12.21
CA SER A 1040 8.46 -12.13 13.63
C SER A 1040 9.87 -12.73 13.81
N TRP A 1041 10.71 -12.60 12.79
CA TRP A 1041 12.05 -13.19 12.71
C TRP A 1041 12.97 -12.29 11.87
N GLN A 1042 14.24 -12.67 11.75
CA GLN A 1042 15.21 -11.94 10.92
C GLN A 1042 15.06 -12.30 9.44
N LEU A 1043 14.92 -11.29 8.58
CA LEU A 1043 14.93 -11.43 7.13
C LEU A 1043 16.27 -12.02 6.64
N SER A 1044 16.24 -12.73 5.51
CA SER A 1044 17.46 -13.16 4.83
C SER A 1044 18.30 -11.94 4.39
N THR A 1045 19.60 -12.00 4.69
CA THR A 1045 20.61 -11.02 4.27
C THR A 1045 21.17 -11.31 2.86
N ASP A 1046 20.69 -12.37 2.20
CA ASP A 1046 21.11 -12.74 0.84
C ASP A 1046 20.45 -11.84 -0.23
N PHE A 1047 19.48 -11.02 0.20
CA PHE A 1047 18.70 -10.09 -0.63
C PHE A 1047 18.57 -8.74 0.08
N SER A 1048 18.29 -7.67 -0.66
CA SER A 1048 17.97 -6.35 -0.07
C SER A 1048 16.66 -6.40 0.74
N ARG A 1049 16.46 -5.49 1.71
CA ARG A 1049 15.40 -5.66 2.73
C ARG A 1049 14.00 -5.72 2.14
N GLY A 1050 13.76 -4.98 1.07
CA GLY A 1050 12.52 -5.01 0.29
C GLY A 1050 12.34 -6.31 -0.49
N ALA A 1051 13.38 -6.83 -1.13
CA ALA A 1051 13.34 -8.13 -1.79
C ALA A 1051 13.10 -9.29 -0.81
N ALA A 1052 13.72 -9.25 0.37
CA ALA A 1052 13.49 -10.22 1.44
C ALA A 1052 12.06 -10.12 2.02
N MET A 1053 11.56 -8.91 2.33
CA MET A 1053 10.19 -8.72 2.81
C MET A 1053 9.15 -9.10 1.75
N GLY A 1054 9.35 -8.69 0.49
CA GLY A 1054 8.49 -9.07 -0.62
C GLY A 1054 8.42 -10.58 -0.82
N SER A 1055 9.52 -11.30 -0.55
CA SER A 1055 9.56 -12.77 -0.57
C SER A 1055 8.79 -13.39 0.61
N VAL A 1056 8.83 -12.79 1.81
CA VAL A 1056 7.99 -13.20 2.95
C VAL A 1056 6.50 -13.03 2.63
N VAL A 1057 6.11 -11.86 2.09
CA VAL A 1057 4.72 -11.56 1.73
C VAL A 1057 4.23 -12.47 0.60
N GLU A 1058 5.05 -12.72 -0.41
CA GLU A 1058 4.73 -13.67 -1.50
C GLU A 1058 4.65 -15.11 -0.99
N SER A 1059 5.47 -15.50 -0.01
CA SER A 1059 5.36 -16.82 0.62
C SER A 1059 4.03 -17.00 1.34
N HIS A 1060 3.54 -15.99 2.07
CA HIS A 1060 2.20 -16.03 2.70
C HIS A 1060 1.07 -16.09 1.67
N ILE A 1061 1.17 -15.34 0.57
CA ILE A 1061 0.21 -15.40 -0.55
C ILE A 1061 0.22 -16.79 -1.21
N GLN A 1062 1.40 -17.33 -1.51
CA GLN A 1062 1.54 -18.65 -2.13
C GLN A 1062 1.04 -19.78 -1.21
N ASP A 1063 1.41 -19.78 0.07
CA ASP A 1063 0.96 -20.78 1.04
C ASP A 1063 -0.56 -20.77 1.18
N TYR A 1064 -1.18 -19.58 1.35
CA TYR A 1064 -2.63 -19.45 1.42
C TYR A 1064 -3.34 -20.05 0.20
N TYR A 1065 -2.89 -19.73 -1.03
CA TYR A 1065 -3.51 -20.27 -2.24
C TYR A 1065 -3.16 -21.75 -2.50
N SER A 1066 -2.00 -22.22 -2.03
CA SER A 1066 -1.62 -23.64 -2.02
C SER A 1066 -2.53 -24.45 -1.09
N GLN A 1067 -2.78 -23.98 0.14
CA GLN A 1067 -3.71 -24.62 1.06
C GLN A 1067 -5.16 -24.57 0.55
N LYS A 1068 -5.57 -23.45 -0.07
CA LYS A 1068 -6.94 -23.26 -0.58
C LYS A 1068 -7.27 -24.08 -1.84
N GLY A 1069 -6.28 -24.42 -2.68
CA GLY A 1069 -6.54 -25.06 -3.99
C GLY A 1069 -5.43 -25.92 -4.57
N GLY A 1070 -4.41 -26.26 -3.79
CA GLY A 1070 -3.20 -26.98 -4.25
C GLY A 1070 -2.47 -26.24 -5.38
N SER A 1071 -1.84 -27.01 -6.26
CA SER A 1071 -1.16 -26.47 -7.46
C SER A 1071 -2.08 -25.63 -8.34
N ASN A 1072 -3.38 -25.95 -8.41
CA ASN A 1072 -4.34 -25.16 -9.17
C ASN A 1072 -4.64 -23.81 -8.49
N GLY A 1073 -4.69 -23.77 -7.16
CA GLY A 1073 -4.79 -22.54 -6.39
C GLY A 1073 -3.58 -21.63 -6.61
N LEU A 1074 -2.36 -22.18 -6.53
CA LEU A 1074 -1.13 -21.45 -6.87
C LEU A 1074 -1.14 -20.89 -8.31
N MET A 1075 -1.61 -21.66 -9.29
CA MET A 1075 -1.70 -21.25 -10.70
C MET A 1075 -2.85 -20.28 -11.00
N THR A 1076 -3.81 -20.10 -10.08
CA THR A 1076 -4.98 -19.22 -10.26
C THR A 1076 -5.07 -18.10 -9.22
N ARG A 1077 -4.03 -17.91 -8.40
CA ARG A 1077 -3.97 -16.87 -7.37
C ARG A 1077 -4.16 -15.48 -8.00
N PRO A 1078 -5.00 -14.61 -7.42
CA PRO A 1078 -5.28 -13.29 -7.98
C PRO A 1078 -4.19 -12.26 -7.69
N LEU A 1079 -3.39 -12.49 -6.65
CA LEU A 1079 -2.33 -11.61 -6.15
C LEU A 1079 -0.97 -12.30 -6.17
N TYR A 1080 0.07 -11.47 -6.18
CA TYR A 1080 1.44 -11.82 -5.81
C TYR A 1080 2.10 -10.63 -5.10
N ALA A 1081 3.25 -10.87 -4.47
CA ALA A 1081 4.17 -9.83 -4.04
C ALA A 1081 5.55 -10.00 -4.67
N MET A 1082 6.31 -8.90 -4.72
CA MET A 1082 7.70 -8.88 -5.18
C MET A 1082 8.43 -7.68 -4.58
N GLY A 1083 9.75 -7.73 -4.41
CA GLY A 1083 10.53 -6.60 -3.90
C GLY A 1083 11.85 -6.36 -4.63
N PHE A 1084 12.30 -5.10 -4.58
CA PHE A 1084 13.49 -4.59 -5.24
C PHE A 1084 14.10 -3.48 -4.38
N GLY A 1085 15.42 -3.54 -4.14
CA GLY A 1085 16.03 -2.64 -3.15
C GLY A 1085 15.36 -2.80 -1.80
N ASP A 1086 15.06 -1.69 -1.13
CA ASP A 1086 14.42 -1.72 0.19
C ASP A 1086 12.89 -1.62 0.14
N THR A 1087 12.25 -1.57 -1.03
CA THR A 1087 10.78 -1.60 -1.15
C THR A 1087 10.26 -2.94 -1.68
N PHE A 1088 9.01 -3.25 -1.34
CA PHE A 1088 8.24 -4.33 -1.95
C PHE A 1088 6.89 -3.82 -2.45
N SER A 1089 6.22 -4.64 -3.25
CA SER A 1089 4.89 -4.33 -3.76
C SER A 1089 3.98 -5.55 -3.67
N ILE A 1090 2.69 -5.30 -3.43
CA ILE A 1090 1.62 -6.29 -3.58
C ILE A 1090 0.87 -5.91 -4.86
N GLN A 1091 0.66 -6.87 -5.75
CA GLN A 1091 0.12 -6.65 -7.08
C GLN A 1091 -0.89 -7.73 -7.47
N SER A 1092 -1.86 -7.37 -8.31
CA SER A 1092 -2.77 -8.34 -8.92
C SER A 1092 -2.29 -8.83 -10.28
N PHE A 1093 -2.64 -10.07 -10.63
CA PHE A 1093 -2.44 -10.64 -11.97
C PHE A 1093 -3.48 -10.19 -13.00
N LYS A 1094 -4.48 -9.38 -12.60
CA LYS A 1094 -5.57 -8.90 -13.47
C LYS A 1094 -5.59 -7.38 -13.52
N SER A 1095 -5.56 -6.82 -14.72
CA SER A 1095 -5.82 -5.41 -14.98
C SER A 1095 -7.32 -5.09 -14.92
N GLY A 1096 -7.65 -3.80 -14.85
CA GLY A 1096 -9.03 -3.30 -14.84
C GLY A 1096 -9.52 -2.88 -13.45
N SER A 1097 -10.56 -2.05 -13.42
CA SER A 1097 -11.18 -1.54 -12.18
C SER A 1097 -11.82 -2.64 -11.32
N ILE A 1098 -12.14 -3.78 -11.94
CA ILE A 1098 -12.56 -5.02 -11.28
C ILE A 1098 -11.46 -5.63 -10.37
N SER A 1099 -10.19 -5.29 -10.58
CA SER A 1099 -9.12 -5.75 -9.70
C SER A 1099 -8.85 -4.72 -8.62
N SER A 1100 -9.05 -5.13 -7.38
CA SER A 1100 -8.71 -4.34 -6.20
C SER A 1100 -8.42 -5.26 -5.01
N PHE A 1101 -7.67 -4.74 -4.04
CA PHE A 1101 -7.44 -5.38 -2.75
C PHE A 1101 -7.25 -4.32 -1.65
N SER A 1102 -7.49 -4.70 -0.40
CA SER A 1102 -7.24 -3.84 0.76
C SER A 1102 -6.33 -4.53 1.78
N LEU A 1103 -5.78 -3.73 2.69
CA LEU A 1103 -4.96 -4.16 3.83
C LEU A 1103 -5.70 -3.84 5.13
N GLU A 1104 -5.68 -4.80 6.06
CA GLU A 1104 -6.27 -4.70 7.40
C GLU A 1104 -5.28 -5.18 8.46
N GLY A 1105 -5.55 -4.91 9.75
CA GLY A 1105 -4.66 -5.23 10.86
C GLY A 1105 -3.97 -4.00 11.45
N ASN A 1106 -3.05 -4.21 12.38
CA ASN A 1106 -2.45 -3.13 13.19
C ASN A 1106 -1.14 -2.57 12.62
N ASP A 1107 -0.47 -3.27 11.68
CA ASP A 1107 0.85 -2.88 11.17
C ASP A 1107 0.91 -2.73 9.63
N TRP A 1108 -0.23 -2.56 8.94
CA TRP A 1108 -0.20 -2.34 7.48
C TRP A 1108 0.41 -0.97 7.12
N ASP A 1109 0.20 0.02 7.98
CA ASP A 1109 0.65 1.41 7.83
C ASP A 1109 2.15 1.58 8.07
N TYR A 1110 2.76 0.68 8.86
CA TYR A 1110 4.21 0.54 8.96
C TYR A 1110 4.85 0.28 7.58
N PHE A 1111 4.19 -0.51 6.73
CA PHE A 1111 4.69 -0.86 5.40
C PHE A 1111 4.14 0.01 4.26
N PHE A 1112 2.95 0.62 4.38
CA PHE A 1112 2.28 1.33 3.27
C PHE A 1112 1.70 2.68 3.70
N ASP A 1113 1.63 3.65 2.78
CA ASP A 1113 0.95 4.94 3.02
C ASP A 1113 -0.58 4.90 2.82
N GLN A 1114 -1.07 3.85 2.16
CA GLN A 1114 -2.48 3.66 1.83
C GLN A 1114 -2.85 2.17 1.88
N ASN A 1115 -4.07 1.87 2.33
CA ASN A 1115 -4.51 0.51 2.61
C ASN A 1115 -5.32 -0.15 1.48
N SER A 1116 -5.33 0.38 0.25
CA SER A 1116 -5.99 -0.29 -0.87
C SER A 1116 -5.38 0.05 -2.23
N GLY A 1117 -5.26 -0.98 -3.09
CA GLY A 1117 -4.83 -0.85 -4.48
C GLY A 1117 -6.01 -1.13 -5.42
N ILE A 1118 -6.14 -0.34 -6.50
CA ILE A 1118 -7.23 -0.45 -7.48
C ILE A 1118 -6.66 -0.32 -8.90
N GLY A 1119 -7.06 -1.22 -9.81
CA GLY A 1119 -6.69 -1.18 -11.22
C GLY A 1119 -7.48 -0.16 -12.04
N LYS A 1120 -7.10 0.00 -13.31
CA LYS A 1120 -7.78 0.88 -14.28
C LYS A 1120 -8.09 0.11 -15.56
N ASP A 1121 -9.19 0.44 -16.21
CA ASP A 1121 -9.61 -0.21 -17.45
C ASP A 1121 -8.86 0.33 -18.69
N GLN A 1122 -8.91 -0.43 -19.78
CA GLN A 1122 -8.25 -0.11 -21.04
C GLN A 1122 -9.11 0.85 -21.89
N ASP A 1123 -8.52 1.93 -22.40
CA ASP A 1123 -9.18 2.89 -23.30
C ASP A 1123 -8.69 2.72 -24.74
N THR A 1124 -9.63 2.45 -25.65
CA THR A 1124 -9.42 2.30 -27.10
C THR A 1124 -10.15 3.36 -27.93
N SER A 1125 -10.77 4.36 -27.29
CA SER A 1125 -11.62 5.38 -27.94
C SER A 1125 -10.91 6.21 -29.03
N LYS A 1126 -9.58 6.30 -28.95
CA LYS A 1126 -8.73 6.98 -29.93
C LYS A 1126 -8.50 6.18 -31.21
N ASN A 1127 -8.54 4.85 -31.16
CA ASN A 1127 -8.20 3.97 -32.28
C ASN A 1127 -9.06 4.24 -33.54
N ARG A 1128 -8.53 4.01 -34.74
CA ARG A 1128 -9.28 4.12 -36.02
C ARG A 1128 -9.03 2.94 -36.94
N SER A 1129 -10.03 2.58 -37.73
CA SER A 1129 -10.01 1.44 -38.66
C SER A 1129 -10.65 1.76 -40.02
N PHE A 1130 -9.94 1.42 -41.10
CA PHE A 1130 -10.45 1.56 -42.47
C PHE A 1130 -9.92 0.43 -43.37
N THR A 1131 -10.51 0.27 -44.56
CA THR A 1131 -10.08 -0.69 -45.57
C THR A 1131 -9.77 0.01 -46.89
N VAL A 1132 -8.88 -0.59 -47.68
CA VAL A 1132 -8.46 -0.10 -49.01
C VAL A 1132 -8.55 -1.24 -50.00
N SER A 1133 -9.15 -1.01 -51.17
CA SER A 1133 -9.28 -1.99 -52.25
C SER A 1133 -8.88 -1.42 -53.60
N VAL A 1134 -8.17 -2.23 -54.40
CA VAL A 1134 -7.99 -2.05 -55.85
C VAL A 1134 -8.28 -3.38 -56.51
N GLY A 1135 -9.33 -3.43 -57.32
CA GLY A 1135 -9.94 -4.70 -57.74
C GLY A 1135 -10.45 -5.51 -56.54
N GLU A 1136 -10.27 -6.83 -56.60
CA GLU A 1136 -10.76 -7.80 -55.59
C GLU A 1136 -9.93 -7.87 -54.29
N LYS A 1137 -8.79 -7.16 -54.21
CA LYS A 1137 -7.87 -7.22 -53.07
C LYS A 1137 -8.15 -6.11 -52.06
N ILE A 1138 -8.58 -6.49 -50.86
CA ILE A 1138 -8.91 -5.59 -49.74
C ILE A 1138 -7.87 -5.76 -48.63
N SER A 1139 -7.25 -4.66 -48.20
CA SER A 1139 -6.43 -4.57 -46.98
C SER A 1139 -7.22 -3.92 -45.84
N THR A 1140 -6.93 -4.28 -44.58
CA THR A 1140 -7.49 -3.62 -43.39
C THR A 1140 -6.41 -2.88 -42.61
N ILE A 1141 -6.54 -1.56 -42.56
CA ILE A 1141 -5.65 -0.66 -41.84
C ILE A 1141 -6.19 -0.41 -40.43
N GLN A 1142 -5.30 -0.47 -39.43
CA GLN A 1142 -5.59 -0.25 -38.02
C GLN A 1142 -4.61 0.77 -37.45
N LEU A 1143 -5.13 1.86 -36.88
CA LEU A 1143 -4.36 2.90 -36.20
C LEU A 1143 -4.65 2.81 -34.69
N THR A 1144 -3.66 2.35 -33.93
CA THR A 1144 -3.78 2.01 -32.49
C THR A 1144 -2.65 2.56 -31.63
N GLY A 1145 -1.77 3.38 -32.22
CA GLY A 1145 -0.60 3.99 -31.57
C GLY A 1145 -0.60 5.52 -31.69
N ASN A 1146 0.34 6.16 -31.02
CA ASN A 1146 0.61 7.59 -31.17
C ASN A 1146 1.68 7.79 -32.26
N PHE A 1147 1.33 8.45 -33.36
CA PHE A 1147 2.23 8.66 -34.50
C PHE A 1147 2.77 10.09 -34.47
N THR A 1148 4.09 10.26 -34.60
CA THR A 1148 4.71 11.60 -34.56
C THR A 1148 4.67 12.32 -35.90
N SER A 1149 4.35 11.63 -37.00
CA SER A 1149 4.11 12.24 -38.30
C SER A 1149 3.22 11.38 -39.22
N ILE A 1150 2.65 12.02 -40.26
CA ILE A 1150 1.94 11.35 -41.36
C ILE A 1150 2.82 10.30 -42.07
N ASP A 1151 4.14 10.48 -42.12
CA ASP A 1151 5.08 9.54 -42.76
C ASP A 1151 5.07 8.16 -42.08
N GLN A 1152 4.90 8.13 -40.75
CA GLN A 1152 4.76 6.88 -40.00
C GLN A 1152 3.44 6.17 -40.30
N ILE A 1153 2.35 6.94 -40.47
CA ILE A 1153 1.04 6.41 -40.88
C ILE A 1153 1.11 5.86 -42.31
N ILE A 1154 1.76 6.58 -43.24
CA ILE A 1154 2.00 6.11 -44.62
C ILE A 1154 2.85 4.84 -44.65
N THR A 1155 3.87 4.74 -43.79
CA THR A 1155 4.71 3.53 -43.69
C THR A 1155 3.88 2.33 -43.21
N LEU A 1156 3.01 2.52 -42.21
CA LEU A 1156 2.07 1.50 -41.75
C LEU A 1156 1.09 1.09 -42.86
N ILE A 1157 0.49 2.06 -43.56
CA ILE A 1157 -0.43 1.80 -44.67
C ILE A 1157 0.28 1.01 -45.78
N ASN A 1158 1.40 1.49 -46.31
CA ASN A 1158 2.13 0.84 -47.41
C ASN A 1158 2.61 -0.57 -47.02
N SER A 1159 3.08 -0.76 -45.78
CA SER A 1159 3.42 -2.08 -45.25
C SER A 1159 2.22 -3.04 -45.28
N LYS A 1160 1.02 -2.57 -44.92
CA LYS A 1160 -0.21 -3.37 -44.97
C LYS A 1160 -0.74 -3.61 -46.38
N LEU A 1161 -0.78 -2.59 -47.24
CA LEU A 1161 -1.16 -2.73 -48.66
C LEU A 1161 -0.25 -3.76 -49.36
N SER A 1162 1.06 -3.69 -49.11
CA SER A 1162 2.04 -4.64 -49.66
C SER A 1162 1.89 -6.05 -49.07
N THR A 1163 1.62 -6.18 -47.77
CA THR A 1163 1.40 -7.49 -47.12
C THR A 1163 0.14 -8.18 -47.63
N ASP A 1164 -0.96 -7.43 -47.81
CA ASP A 1164 -2.26 -7.96 -48.21
C ASP A 1164 -2.43 -8.06 -49.74
N GLY A 1165 -1.45 -7.55 -50.51
CA GLY A 1165 -1.39 -7.64 -51.97
C GLY A 1165 -2.28 -6.66 -52.73
N VAL A 1166 -2.48 -5.46 -52.19
CA VAL A 1166 -3.27 -4.37 -52.83
C VAL A 1166 -2.34 -3.49 -53.66
N GLN A 1167 -2.62 -3.36 -54.97
CA GLN A 1167 -1.78 -2.65 -55.95
C GLN A 1167 -1.95 -1.11 -55.89
N ALA A 1168 -1.70 -0.54 -54.71
CA ALA A 1168 -1.81 0.89 -54.45
C ALA A 1168 -0.69 1.40 -53.52
N THR A 1169 -0.28 2.65 -53.70
CA THR A 1169 0.73 3.31 -52.85
C THR A 1169 0.18 4.54 -52.17
N ALA A 1170 0.29 4.59 -50.84
CA ALA A 1170 0.09 5.78 -50.05
C ALA A 1170 1.28 6.75 -50.19
N GLU A 1171 0.98 8.03 -50.43
CA GLU A 1171 1.92 9.11 -50.67
C GLU A 1171 1.56 10.32 -49.80
N LYS A 1172 2.55 11.10 -49.38
CA LYS A 1172 2.34 12.27 -48.51
C LYS A 1172 1.90 13.48 -49.33
N MET A 1173 0.84 14.16 -48.88
CA MET A 1173 0.42 15.43 -49.46
C MET A 1173 0.98 16.62 -48.66
N ASN A 1174 0.85 16.56 -47.34
CA ASN A 1174 1.34 17.61 -46.43
C ASN A 1174 1.59 17.03 -45.02
N ALA A 1175 1.73 17.90 -44.01
CA ALA A 1175 2.02 17.49 -42.63
C ALA A 1175 0.86 16.79 -41.91
N ALA A 1176 -0.38 16.86 -42.42
CA ALA A 1176 -1.59 16.33 -41.79
C ALA A 1176 -2.48 15.50 -42.75
N GLN A 1177 -2.02 15.19 -43.97
CA GLN A 1177 -2.85 14.58 -45.03
C GLN A 1177 -2.00 13.73 -45.98
N PHE A 1178 -2.60 12.66 -46.50
CA PHE A 1178 -1.98 11.73 -47.46
C PHE A 1178 -2.94 11.39 -48.60
N LYS A 1179 -2.43 10.71 -49.62
CA LYS A 1179 -3.18 10.23 -50.77
C LYS A 1179 -2.84 8.78 -51.07
N ILE A 1180 -3.66 8.05 -51.80
CA ILE A 1180 -3.43 6.68 -52.27
C ILE A 1180 -3.50 6.66 -53.81
N THR A 1181 -2.47 6.15 -54.45
CA THR A 1181 -2.31 6.11 -55.91
C THR A 1181 -2.47 4.69 -56.43
N SER A 1182 -3.19 4.50 -57.55
CA SER A 1182 -3.31 3.20 -58.21
C SER A 1182 -2.06 2.93 -59.05
N GLN A 1183 -1.44 1.77 -58.87
CA GLN A 1183 -0.30 1.35 -59.69
C GLN A 1183 -0.72 0.68 -61.02
N VAL A 1184 -2.04 0.51 -61.23
CA VAL A 1184 -2.59 -0.10 -62.45
C VAL A 1184 -3.27 0.99 -63.28
N PRO A 1185 -2.80 1.27 -64.52
CA PRO A 1185 -3.42 2.25 -65.40
C PRO A 1185 -4.92 2.01 -65.58
N GLY A 1186 -5.74 3.02 -65.30
CA GLY A 1186 -7.20 2.96 -65.47
C GLY A 1186 -7.96 2.12 -64.44
N SER A 1187 -7.39 1.83 -63.26
CA SER A 1187 -8.09 1.13 -62.17
C SER A 1187 -8.39 2.05 -60.98
N ASP A 1188 -9.63 2.02 -60.50
CA ASP A 1188 -10.12 2.80 -59.36
C ASP A 1188 -9.69 2.25 -57.99
N ILE A 1189 -9.68 3.13 -56.98
CA ILE A 1189 -9.45 2.81 -55.55
C ILE A 1189 -10.77 2.95 -54.78
N ILE A 1190 -11.05 1.99 -53.90
CA ILE A 1190 -12.23 1.99 -53.02
C ILE A 1190 -11.77 2.01 -51.56
N ILE A 1191 -12.36 2.89 -50.74
CA ILE A 1191 -12.10 3.00 -49.29
C ILE A 1191 -13.34 2.58 -48.49
N GLY A 1192 -13.14 1.80 -47.42
CA GLY A 1192 -14.20 1.28 -46.57
C GLY A 1192 -13.84 1.22 -45.07
N GLY A 1193 -14.62 0.50 -44.28
CA GLY A 1193 -14.42 0.34 -42.83
C GLY A 1193 -15.11 1.38 -41.94
N ASN A 1194 -15.06 1.17 -40.62
CA ASN A 1194 -15.93 1.85 -39.66
C ASN A 1194 -15.56 3.32 -39.38
N ASP A 1195 -14.29 3.70 -39.52
CA ASP A 1195 -13.82 5.08 -39.34
C ASP A 1195 -13.56 5.80 -40.67
N LYS A 1196 -13.99 5.25 -41.82
CA LYS A 1196 -13.65 5.80 -43.15
C LYS A 1196 -13.99 7.28 -43.28
N ASP A 1197 -15.20 7.67 -42.86
CA ASP A 1197 -15.73 9.05 -42.96
C ASP A 1197 -15.07 10.03 -41.98
N ARG A 1198 -14.07 9.56 -41.22
CA ARG A 1198 -13.25 10.32 -40.25
C ARG A 1198 -11.79 10.43 -40.71
N LEU A 1199 -11.46 9.87 -41.88
CA LEU A 1199 -10.11 9.73 -42.43
C LEU A 1199 -10.05 10.03 -43.94
N PHE A 1200 -11.15 9.86 -44.68
CA PHE A 1200 -11.32 10.09 -46.12
C PHE A 1200 -12.69 10.75 -46.37
#